data_AF-A0A353FL96-F1
#
_entry.id   AF-A0A353FL96-F1
#
_cell.length_a   1.000
_cell.length_b   1.000
_cell.length_c   1.000
_cell.angle_alpha   90.00
_cell.angle_beta   90.00
_cell.angle_gamma   90.00
#
_symmetry.space_group_name_H-M   'P 1'
#
loop_
_entity.id
_entity.type
_entity.pdbx_description
1 polymer ?
#
loop_
_entity_poly.entity_id
_entity_poly.type
_entity_poly.pdbx_seq_one_letter_code
_entity_poly.pdbx_strand_id
1 'polypeptide(L)'
;MKPTLRVLAALLTVAAIATSTGFPGGGGNRFIDKYLGDAVRLKAEGNVAAACVAVDKALERDDRHYQALDLRAELALMAGDRDMAAYCWHQWLEVASTARAAKDRDAAPSRKEEKRIEEALIAVDYSAETFTSLVENYIDGLRGIEKEHSRRKRFHAALGLLEEILHVNPYDIGAHNRIKSIRREGGKDLATEDIYAGTDPTFGADPEWIAEEDLKHSTWETAWRKDGENYSYRTDAGFLILQTASIAMEQMNKAYRKFFRYKEDGDPTPRVTVHVFKSRDEYLELGIGPPVEWSGGHYTGSHVETYVGGVSGEETVRQMYGTLFHEAAHQFVGLTGRGGVPGWLNEAYASFFEGCTILSNGQVRWNEVATHRLFPVASRMENGWMTDHADGVRDETGEWATPERAPTFRILVENQYQWGPPWYAPTWAVVYFLYNYRDPESGQPVYRDTLHEYYLSGAGHLGKDRRVPHFEDIVLQAKLSPVASIDELDAIWRAWILDLRDVQLGKKAAGKSNFDLGKQALEQGELGLAEEFFDEAFLHSPEDPEILWKLAGVLEAQKEKDRALALFTSFAREMELRGTTDDPRYPEAREKIRKLDPLFRRHEKLKEEVQERGLELAQEYRSRGMPRMAMEIARRMSANFSMPAALDFYSKVARESGLSLARWRVAYNEFDLEGWSGGEGSFEPYGRQIQSAVREDPSLGEGVFLTNELACDVLFDADFSIEAEIQFGSEATLGGICFGRKDAENTHAAVIHPGQKSSPTKGFLDVSTKHGSEWTYHDHTQVNLKTPWNLLRVDVVGDTVDIHFNGHYLLSRKMPSRDSLQGAFGLIGGVGKVQYQNIRILARDPHDPAARIEREIAMEQRAENPELRAPGVFSGQVPPPLQVSDWIQGEPLTLEELRGRPAVLVFWTPQQDQFIPVAAYYSHLQNQYSALGVRWVAVVDNSNTAASTLSWLSGHPLEGVNVALDDSMQTFEAYNVKDGGWGMPRIILLDVDGKVAWEGSPGLKAGVGWMPGDPETYFDGPIKSLVENRKLAELVDLKSSIAKVEDFLQSGNTKTALEILIPLVALDADFDPEVRKGKTLLAALESQAQQSLIGSRAAKESRYLAKASSLLLYLETKFPGTAAANSVPQERKILEGDPAWRDTVRAWRTLAKAVREAERGRDASFILPHLEKAQTQSSNPGIKDAIESMRNALFGPQGPDGLIEHWHTLPGKGL
;
A
#
# COMPACT_ATOMS: atom_id res chain seq x y z
N MET A 1 42.08 -59.72 -38.69
CA MET A 1 40.79 -59.22 -38.15
C MET A 1 40.80 -59.33 -36.63
N LYS A 2 41.41 -58.34 -35.96
CA LYS A 2 41.32 -58.00 -34.53
C LYS A 2 41.85 -56.57 -34.41
N PRO A 3 41.06 -55.56 -34.82
CA PRO A 3 41.01 -54.32 -34.04
C PRO A 3 39.65 -53.60 -34.22
N THR A 4 38.60 -54.04 -33.54
CA THR A 4 37.33 -53.28 -33.52
C THR A 4 36.66 -53.28 -32.14
N LEU A 5 37.02 -54.22 -31.24
CA LEU A 5 36.47 -54.25 -29.88
C LEU A 5 37.20 -53.37 -28.84
N ARG A 6 38.41 -52.86 -29.13
CA ARG A 6 39.14 -52.00 -28.17
C ARG A 6 38.76 -50.52 -28.24
N VAL A 7 38.14 -50.07 -29.33
CA VAL A 7 37.71 -48.66 -29.49
C VAL A 7 36.34 -48.42 -28.83
N LEU A 8 35.45 -49.42 -28.81
CA LEU A 8 34.17 -49.31 -28.10
C LEU A 8 34.33 -49.33 -26.56
N ALA A 9 35.29 -50.11 -26.03
CA ALA A 9 35.56 -50.14 -24.59
C ALA A 9 36.19 -48.82 -24.10
N ALA A 10 37.00 -48.14 -24.91
CA ALA A 10 37.57 -46.84 -24.55
C ALA A 10 36.52 -45.70 -24.58
N LEU A 11 35.56 -45.74 -25.50
CA LEU A 11 34.45 -44.77 -25.56
C LEU A 11 33.41 -44.96 -24.43
N LEU A 12 33.17 -46.20 -24.00
CA LEU A 12 32.27 -46.49 -22.88
C LEU A 12 32.89 -46.21 -21.49
N THR A 13 34.22 -46.21 -21.38
CA THR A 13 34.89 -45.89 -20.10
C THR A 13 35.06 -44.38 -19.89
N VAL A 14 35.10 -43.57 -20.95
CA VAL A 14 35.10 -42.10 -20.84
C VAL A 14 33.71 -41.54 -20.53
N ALA A 15 32.62 -42.23 -20.91
CA ALA A 15 31.26 -41.87 -20.53
C ALA A 15 30.88 -42.26 -19.08
N ALA A 16 31.57 -43.25 -18.49
CA ALA A 16 31.27 -43.77 -17.14
C ALA A 16 32.14 -43.19 -16.01
N ILE A 17 33.20 -42.43 -16.33
CA ILE A 17 34.04 -41.73 -15.33
C ILE A 17 33.59 -40.27 -15.13
N ALA A 18 32.69 -39.76 -15.96
CA ALA A 18 32.11 -38.42 -15.81
C ALA A 18 30.98 -38.32 -14.75
N THR A 19 30.66 -39.39 -14.03
CA THR A 19 29.50 -39.45 -13.10
C THR A 19 29.86 -39.69 -11.63
N SER A 20 31.11 -39.49 -11.19
CA SER A 20 31.43 -39.63 -9.75
C SER A 20 32.58 -38.79 -9.19
N THR A 21 33.09 -37.79 -9.92
CA THR A 21 33.87 -36.73 -9.27
C THR A 21 32.87 -35.74 -8.69
N GLY A 22 32.63 -35.81 -7.38
CA GLY A 22 31.92 -34.76 -6.66
C GLY A 22 32.51 -33.41 -7.04
N PHE A 23 31.66 -32.54 -7.58
CA PHE A 23 32.03 -31.21 -8.03
C PHE A 23 32.30 -30.35 -6.80
N PRO A 24 33.51 -29.79 -6.64
CA PRO A 24 33.81 -28.92 -5.51
C PRO A 24 33.27 -27.52 -5.80
N GLY A 25 32.42 -27.02 -4.91
CA GLY A 25 31.94 -25.63 -4.89
C GLY A 25 30.45 -25.51 -5.18
N GLY A 26 29.63 -25.59 -4.13
CA GLY A 26 28.18 -25.35 -4.17
C GLY A 26 27.42 -26.39 -3.35
N GLY A 27 26.73 -25.98 -2.29
CA GLY A 27 26.00 -26.89 -1.41
C GLY A 27 24.88 -27.65 -2.12
N GLY A 28 24.95 -28.98 -2.10
CA GLY A 28 23.83 -29.92 -1.88
C GLY A 28 22.56 -29.91 -2.76
N ASN A 29 22.36 -29.04 -3.76
CA ASN A 29 21.09 -29.00 -4.51
C ASN A 29 21.11 -29.87 -5.79
N ARG A 30 20.60 -31.10 -5.66
CA ARG A 30 20.48 -32.09 -6.77
C ARG A 30 19.76 -31.56 -8.03
N PHE A 31 18.92 -30.53 -7.93
CA PHE A 31 18.20 -29.97 -9.06
C PHE A 31 19.08 -29.05 -9.89
N ILE A 32 19.95 -28.27 -9.25
CA ILE A 32 20.97 -27.45 -9.93
C ILE A 32 21.88 -28.37 -10.74
N ASP A 33 22.41 -29.42 -10.11
CA ASP A 33 23.28 -30.42 -10.77
C ASP A 33 22.60 -31.05 -11.99
N LYS A 34 21.32 -31.41 -11.86
CA LYS A 34 20.54 -31.96 -12.97
C LYS A 34 20.44 -30.98 -14.13
N TYR A 35 20.12 -29.72 -13.86
CA TYR A 35 19.96 -28.70 -14.90
C TYR A 35 21.28 -28.37 -15.61
N LEU A 36 22.38 -28.31 -14.87
CA LEU A 36 23.71 -28.14 -15.44
C LEU A 36 24.12 -29.37 -16.27
N GLY A 37 23.81 -30.58 -15.80
CA GLY A 37 24.02 -31.82 -16.56
C GLY A 37 23.22 -31.83 -17.88
N ASP A 38 21.94 -31.45 -17.85
CA ASP A 38 21.10 -31.30 -19.03
C ASP A 38 21.65 -30.23 -19.99
N ALA A 39 22.08 -29.08 -19.47
CA ALA A 39 22.68 -28.01 -20.27
C ALA A 39 23.95 -28.48 -21.00
N VAL A 40 24.85 -29.19 -20.30
CA VAL A 40 26.08 -29.74 -20.89
C VAL A 40 25.76 -30.76 -21.98
N ARG A 41 24.78 -31.64 -21.75
CA ARG A 41 24.31 -32.61 -22.74
C ARG A 41 23.74 -31.91 -23.98
N LEU A 42 22.82 -30.96 -23.79
CA LEU A 42 22.18 -30.21 -24.88
C LEU A 42 23.20 -29.37 -25.67
N LYS A 43 24.19 -28.78 -24.99
CA LYS A 43 25.33 -28.11 -25.61
C LYS A 43 26.12 -29.06 -26.50
N ALA A 44 26.42 -30.28 -26.03
CA ALA A 44 27.12 -31.30 -26.81
C ALA A 44 26.29 -31.80 -28.03
N GLU A 45 24.96 -31.80 -27.91
CA GLU A 45 24.01 -32.09 -28.99
C GLU A 45 23.84 -30.93 -29.99
N GLY A 46 24.44 -29.76 -29.71
CA GLY A 46 24.33 -28.55 -30.54
C GLY A 46 23.03 -27.77 -30.34
N ASN A 47 22.19 -28.15 -29.36
CA ASN A 47 20.95 -27.44 -29.05
C ASN A 47 21.20 -26.31 -28.03
N VAL A 48 21.85 -25.24 -28.51
CA VAL A 48 22.28 -24.10 -27.68
C VAL A 48 21.09 -23.41 -27.00
N ALA A 49 19.97 -23.24 -27.69
CA ALA A 49 18.78 -22.58 -27.13
C ALA A 49 18.20 -23.34 -25.92
N ALA A 50 18.05 -24.66 -26.04
CA ALA A 50 17.58 -25.48 -24.92
C ALA A 50 18.61 -25.56 -23.78
N ALA A 51 19.90 -25.55 -24.10
CA ALA A 51 20.96 -25.48 -23.10
C ALA A 51 20.88 -24.17 -22.30
N CYS A 52 20.66 -23.02 -22.95
CA CYS A 52 20.45 -21.74 -22.26
C CYS A 52 19.29 -21.82 -21.26
N VAL A 53 18.13 -22.35 -21.69
CA VAL A 53 16.95 -22.51 -20.82
C VAL A 53 17.27 -23.39 -19.60
N ALA A 54 18.06 -24.46 -19.79
CA ALA A 54 18.46 -25.32 -18.68
C ALA A 54 19.38 -24.60 -17.68
N VAL A 55 20.33 -23.80 -18.17
CA VAL A 55 21.21 -22.99 -17.29
C VAL A 55 20.43 -21.88 -16.58
N ASP A 56 19.50 -21.21 -17.27
CA ASP A 56 18.67 -20.18 -16.67
C ASP A 56 17.85 -20.77 -15.49
N LYS A 57 17.34 -22.00 -15.62
CA LYS A 57 16.68 -22.72 -14.51
C LYS A 57 17.62 -23.02 -13.33
N ALA A 58 18.91 -23.25 -13.57
CA ALA A 58 19.87 -23.36 -12.47
C ALA A 58 20.06 -21.99 -11.77
N LEU A 59 20.17 -20.91 -12.54
CA LEU A 59 20.31 -19.55 -12.03
C LEU A 59 19.06 -19.01 -11.33
N GLU A 60 17.87 -19.51 -11.62
CA GLU A 60 16.65 -19.20 -10.86
C GLU A 60 16.68 -19.79 -9.44
N ARG A 61 17.45 -20.86 -9.21
CA ARG A 61 17.58 -21.52 -7.89
C ARG A 61 18.72 -20.91 -7.09
N ASP A 62 19.82 -20.61 -7.77
CA ASP A 62 20.98 -19.93 -7.21
C ASP A 62 21.58 -19.01 -8.28
N ASP A 63 21.30 -17.73 -8.16
CA ASP A 63 21.77 -16.71 -9.11
C ASP A 63 23.26 -16.39 -8.95
N ARG A 64 23.91 -16.93 -7.90
CA ARG A 64 25.33 -16.79 -7.58
C ARG A 64 26.14 -18.01 -7.98
N HIS A 65 25.51 -19.01 -8.59
CA HIS A 65 26.17 -20.28 -8.90
C HIS A 65 27.24 -20.12 -9.99
N TYR A 66 28.53 -20.17 -9.61
CA TYR A 66 29.66 -19.91 -10.49
C TYR A 66 29.65 -20.72 -11.79
N GLN A 67 29.36 -22.02 -11.71
CA GLN A 67 29.35 -22.88 -12.89
C GLN A 67 28.18 -22.55 -13.83
N ALA A 68 27.06 -22.09 -13.28
CA ALA A 68 25.89 -21.73 -14.08
C ALA A 68 26.15 -20.41 -14.82
N LEU A 69 26.72 -19.41 -14.13
CA LEU A 69 27.11 -18.13 -14.73
C LEU A 69 28.13 -18.30 -15.85
N ASP A 70 29.18 -19.10 -15.63
CA ASP A 70 30.21 -19.35 -16.64
C ASP A 70 29.66 -20.13 -17.85
N LEU A 71 28.89 -21.20 -17.61
CA LEU A 71 28.28 -21.97 -18.69
C LEU A 71 27.27 -21.12 -19.49
N ARG A 72 26.54 -20.22 -18.83
CA ARG A 72 25.61 -19.29 -19.50
C ARG A 72 26.35 -18.34 -20.43
N ALA A 73 27.52 -17.84 -20.02
CA ALA A 73 28.36 -16.98 -20.82
C ALA A 73 28.94 -17.71 -22.04
N GLU A 74 29.42 -18.95 -21.86
CA GLU A 74 29.91 -19.78 -22.97
C GLU A 74 28.82 -20.05 -24.00
N LEU A 75 27.61 -20.41 -23.55
CA LEU A 75 26.46 -20.65 -24.44
C LEU A 75 26.03 -19.36 -25.17
N ALA A 76 26.10 -18.21 -24.50
CA ALA A 76 25.83 -16.92 -25.12
C ALA A 76 26.81 -16.64 -26.27
N LEU A 77 28.11 -16.93 -26.09
CA LEU A 77 29.09 -16.80 -27.17
C LEU A 77 28.83 -17.76 -28.33
N MET A 78 28.42 -19.00 -28.05
CA MET A 78 28.01 -19.95 -29.09
C MET A 78 26.78 -19.45 -29.88
N ALA A 79 25.88 -18.73 -29.22
CA ALA A 79 24.71 -18.10 -29.84
C ALA A 79 25.02 -16.74 -30.51
N GLY A 80 26.26 -16.23 -30.40
CA GLY A 80 26.66 -14.93 -30.93
C GLY A 80 26.26 -13.73 -30.04
N ASP A 81 25.73 -13.96 -28.84
CA ASP A 81 25.33 -12.93 -27.89
C ASP A 81 26.50 -12.57 -26.95
N ARG A 82 27.38 -11.69 -27.44
CA ARG A 82 28.53 -11.19 -26.66
C ARG A 82 28.10 -10.35 -25.45
N ASP A 83 26.95 -9.70 -25.54
CA ASP A 83 26.40 -8.83 -24.50
C ASP A 83 25.99 -9.64 -23.26
N MET A 84 25.27 -10.75 -23.45
CA MET A 84 24.95 -11.67 -22.37
C MET A 84 26.20 -12.37 -21.79
N ALA A 85 27.18 -12.71 -22.63
CA ALA A 85 28.44 -13.30 -22.15
C ALA A 85 29.19 -12.35 -21.20
N ALA A 86 29.35 -11.08 -21.60
CA ALA A 86 29.95 -10.05 -20.77
C ALA A 86 29.17 -9.88 -19.45
N TYR A 87 27.84 -9.79 -19.52
CA TYR A 87 26.97 -9.66 -18.36
C TYR A 87 27.17 -10.79 -17.33
N CYS A 88 27.14 -12.06 -17.78
CA CYS A 88 27.31 -13.20 -16.89
C CYS A 88 28.70 -13.27 -16.24
N TRP A 89 29.77 -12.91 -16.96
CA TRP A 89 31.12 -12.91 -16.39
C TRP A 89 31.38 -11.73 -15.45
N HIS A 90 30.78 -10.55 -15.69
CA HIS A 90 30.76 -9.46 -14.70
C HIS A 90 30.08 -9.92 -13.40
N GLN A 91 28.89 -10.54 -13.49
CA GLN A 91 28.21 -11.10 -12.31
C GLN A 91 29.08 -12.14 -11.58
N TRP A 92 29.74 -13.04 -12.33
CA TRP A 92 30.63 -14.05 -11.75
C TRP A 92 31.75 -13.42 -10.92
N LEU A 93 32.41 -12.39 -11.45
CA LEU A 93 33.51 -11.69 -10.76
C LEU A 93 33.02 -10.94 -9.52
N GLU A 94 31.82 -10.38 -9.55
CA GLU A 94 31.19 -9.70 -8.41
C GLU A 94 30.88 -10.64 -7.26
N VAL A 95 30.33 -11.82 -7.56
CA VAL A 95 30.08 -12.86 -6.55
C VAL A 95 31.42 -13.31 -5.94
N ALA A 96 32.44 -13.51 -6.77
CA ALA A 96 33.77 -13.93 -6.33
C ALA A 96 34.46 -12.87 -5.45
N SER A 97 34.41 -11.59 -5.84
CA SER A 97 35.03 -10.48 -5.11
C SER A 97 34.37 -10.30 -3.74
N THR A 98 33.05 -10.44 -3.70
CA THR A 98 32.25 -10.32 -2.47
C THR A 98 32.51 -11.47 -1.50
N ALA A 99 32.49 -12.73 -1.97
CA ALA A 99 32.83 -13.89 -1.13
C ALA A 99 34.22 -13.74 -0.50
N ARG A 100 35.18 -13.21 -1.27
CA ARG A 100 36.53 -12.95 -0.76
C ARG A 100 36.58 -11.81 0.24
N ALA A 101 35.85 -10.72 0.02
CA ALA A 101 35.75 -9.62 0.98
C ALA A 101 35.15 -10.08 2.31
N ALA A 102 34.20 -11.02 2.27
CA ALA A 102 33.60 -11.67 3.43
C ALA A 102 34.52 -12.69 4.12
N LYS A 103 35.69 -13.03 3.53
CA LYS A 103 36.62 -14.07 3.98
C LYS A 103 36.01 -15.47 4.02
N ASP A 104 34.98 -15.73 3.24
CA ASP A 104 34.41 -17.07 3.08
C ASP A 104 35.32 -17.88 2.14
N ARG A 105 36.18 -18.70 2.75
CA ARG A 105 37.20 -19.46 2.01
C ARG A 105 36.64 -20.67 1.29
N ASP A 106 35.50 -21.19 1.75
CA ASP A 106 34.89 -22.40 1.20
C ASP A 106 33.93 -22.05 0.05
N ALA A 107 33.38 -20.83 0.03
CA ALA A 107 32.57 -20.32 -1.07
C ALA A 107 33.37 -19.52 -2.15
N ALA A 108 34.59 -19.08 -1.87
CA ALA A 108 35.36 -18.27 -2.83
C ALA A 108 36.08 -19.14 -3.90
N PRO A 109 35.98 -18.80 -5.20
CA PRO A 109 36.65 -19.55 -6.27
C PRO A 109 38.17 -19.33 -6.20
N SER A 110 38.91 -20.25 -6.84
CA SER A 110 40.36 -20.15 -6.85
C SER A 110 40.81 -18.92 -7.65
N ARG A 111 41.94 -18.32 -7.23
CA ARG A 111 42.59 -17.21 -7.97
C ARG A 111 42.89 -17.56 -9.43
N LYS A 112 43.08 -18.84 -9.73
CA LYS A 112 43.33 -19.33 -11.10
C LYS A 112 42.05 -19.28 -11.96
N GLU A 113 40.91 -19.65 -11.39
CA GLU A 113 39.62 -19.60 -12.09
C GLU A 113 39.18 -18.16 -12.34
N GLU A 114 39.33 -17.29 -11.34
CA GLU A 114 39.05 -15.86 -11.48
C GLU A 114 39.86 -15.22 -12.60
N LYS A 115 41.18 -15.46 -12.64
CA LYS A 115 42.03 -14.97 -13.72
C LYS A 115 41.58 -15.48 -15.11
N ARG A 116 41.10 -16.72 -15.20
CA ARG A 116 40.54 -17.25 -16.46
C ARG A 116 39.28 -16.48 -16.87
N ILE A 117 38.40 -16.18 -15.93
CA ILE A 117 37.17 -15.41 -16.19
C ILE A 117 37.51 -13.96 -16.57
N GLU A 118 38.48 -13.32 -15.91
CA GLU A 118 38.99 -11.99 -16.27
C GLU A 118 39.51 -11.98 -17.71
N GLU A 119 40.37 -12.94 -18.08
CA GLU A 119 40.90 -13.07 -19.45
C GLU A 119 39.79 -13.31 -20.48
N ALA A 120 38.78 -14.12 -20.14
CA ALA A 120 37.63 -14.40 -21.01
C ALA A 120 36.73 -13.16 -21.19
N LEU A 121 36.49 -12.41 -20.11
CA LEU A 121 35.72 -11.18 -20.11
C LEU A 121 36.39 -10.10 -20.95
N ILE A 122 37.70 -9.88 -20.79
CA ILE A 122 38.46 -8.89 -21.59
C ILE A 122 38.39 -9.22 -23.09
N ALA A 123 38.34 -10.51 -23.45
CA ALA A 123 38.25 -10.93 -24.85
C ALA A 123 36.92 -10.54 -25.52
N VAL A 124 35.84 -10.38 -24.74
CA VAL A 124 34.49 -10.03 -25.24
C VAL A 124 34.09 -8.59 -24.92
N ASP A 125 34.72 -8.00 -23.91
CA ASP A 125 34.49 -6.65 -23.42
C ASP A 125 35.80 -5.95 -23.03
N TYR A 126 36.33 -5.14 -23.95
CA TYR A 126 37.56 -4.39 -23.71
C TYR A 126 37.39 -3.25 -22.68
N SER A 127 36.16 -2.86 -22.34
CA SER A 127 35.87 -1.81 -21.36
C SER A 127 35.63 -2.36 -19.96
N ALA A 128 35.79 -3.68 -19.76
CA ALA A 128 35.52 -4.36 -18.50
C ALA A 128 36.31 -3.74 -17.33
N GLU A 129 37.61 -3.50 -17.49
CA GLU A 129 38.44 -2.87 -16.45
C GLU A 129 37.96 -1.45 -16.08
N THR A 130 37.49 -0.69 -17.06
CA THR A 130 36.91 0.64 -16.86
C THR A 130 35.64 0.55 -16.02
N PHE A 131 34.75 -0.40 -16.35
CA PHE A 131 33.52 -0.62 -15.60
C PHE A 131 33.79 -1.07 -14.15
N THR A 132 34.64 -2.09 -13.97
CA THR A 132 35.03 -2.59 -12.64
C THR A 132 35.64 -1.47 -11.80
N SER A 133 36.57 -0.70 -12.36
CA SER A 133 37.19 0.43 -11.66
C SER A 133 36.17 1.50 -11.28
N LEU A 134 35.17 1.77 -12.13
CA LEU A 134 34.12 2.75 -11.84
C LEU A 134 33.26 2.29 -10.65
N VAL A 135 32.85 1.01 -10.65
CA VAL A 135 32.06 0.38 -9.58
C VAL A 135 32.83 0.40 -8.25
N GLU A 136 34.08 -0.09 -8.24
CA GLU A 136 34.89 -0.17 -7.03
C GLU A 136 35.15 1.20 -6.41
N ASN A 137 35.57 2.18 -7.22
CA ASN A 137 35.81 3.54 -6.74
C ASN A 137 34.55 4.19 -6.17
N TYR A 138 33.39 3.92 -6.77
CA TYR A 138 32.12 4.45 -6.28
C TYR A 138 31.72 3.84 -4.94
N ILE A 139 31.74 2.51 -4.84
CA ILE A 139 31.45 1.79 -3.60
C ILE A 139 32.40 2.24 -2.48
N ASP A 140 33.70 2.37 -2.75
CA ASP A 140 34.68 2.84 -1.76
C ASP A 140 34.41 4.29 -1.32
N GLY A 141 34.03 5.16 -2.25
CA GLY A 141 33.57 6.52 -1.97
C GLY A 141 32.34 6.54 -1.05
N LEU A 142 31.32 5.76 -1.38
CA LEU A 142 30.08 5.64 -0.60
C LEU A 142 30.34 5.08 0.80
N ARG A 143 31.14 4.02 0.93
CA ARG A 143 31.58 3.49 2.23
C ARG A 143 32.32 4.53 3.06
N GLY A 144 33.09 5.40 2.42
CA GLY A 144 33.77 6.51 3.08
C GLY A 144 32.80 7.54 3.68
N ILE A 145 31.68 7.79 3.02
CA ILE A 145 30.63 8.73 3.46
C ILE A 145 29.72 8.06 4.51
N GLU A 146 29.31 6.82 4.28
CA GLU A 146 28.50 6.01 5.20
C GLU A 146 29.15 5.92 6.57
N LYS A 147 30.44 5.56 6.64
CA LYS A 147 31.17 5.46 7.90
C LYS A 147 31.15 6.77 8.68
N GLU A 148 31.17 7.90 7.99
CA GLU A 148 31.12 9.22 8.62
C GLU A 148 29.71 9.57 9.12
N HIS A 149 28.65 9.23 8.40
CA HIS A 149 27.27 9.34 8.90
C HIS A 149 27.04 8.43 10.11
N SER A 150 27.46 7.17 10.03
CA SER A 150 27.41 6.20 11.13
C SER A 150 28.11 6.74 12.39
N ARG A 151 29.31 7.33 12.25
CA ARG A 151 30.02 7.99 13.36
C ARG A 151 29.27 9.18 13.97
N ARG A 152 28.42 9.85 13.18
CA ARG A 152 27.56 10.95 13.60
C ARG A 152 26.18 10.46 14.09
N LYS A 153 25.95 9.14 14.19
CA LYS A 153 24.66 8.51 14.52
C LYS A 153 23.52 8.91 13.57
N ARG A 154 23.87 9.18 12.31
CA ARG A 154 22.93 9.54 11.24
C ARG A 154 22.57 8.29 10.44
N PHE A 155 21.80 7.42 11.06
CA PHE A 155 21.57 6.07 10.57
C PHE A 155 20.64 6.01 9.35
N HIS A 156 19.73 6.97 9.13
CA HIS A 156 18.94 6.99 7.90
C HIS A 156 19.80 7.33 6.69
N ALA A 157 20.65 8.36 6.83
CA ALA A 157 21.57 8.73 5.76
C ALA A 157 22.59 7.60 5.47
N ALA A 158 23.07 6.92 6.52
CA ALA A 158 23.93 5.75 6.35
C ALA A 158 23.20 4.58 5.66
N LEU A 159 21.94 4.31 6.04
CA LEU A 159 21.11 3.28 5.42
C LEU A 159 20.91 3.56 3.92
N GLY A 160 20.53 4.79 3.56
CA GLY A 160 20.35 5.18 2.16
C GLY A 160 21.62 5.02 1.32
N LEU A 161 22.81 5.26 1.89
CA LEU A 161 24.09 5.01 1.22
C LEU A 161 24.40 3.52 1.07
N LEU A 162 24.01 2.68 2.03
CA LEU A 162 24.19 1.22 1.94
C LEU A 162 23.22 0.60 0.93
N GLU A 163 21.98 1.10 0.88
CA GLU A 163 21.02 0.74 -0.17
C GLU A 163 21.53 1.17 -1.55
N GLU A 164 22.14 2.35 -1.65
CA GLU A 164 22.83 2.79 -2.88
C GLU A 164 24.01 1.86 -3.25
N ILE A 165 24.78 1.37 -2.27
CA ILE A 165 25.81 0.34 -2.52
C ILE A 165 25.18 -0.96 -3.02
N LEU A 166 24.07 -1.42 -2.42
CA LEU A 166 23.38 -2.63 -2.86
C LEU A 166 22.74 -2.48 -4.24
N HIS A 167 22.34 -1.27 -4.63
CA HIS A 167 21.88 -1.00 -5.99
C HIS A 167 23.02 -1.15 -7.01
N VAL A 168 24.23 -0.70 -6.66
CA VAL A 168 25.44 -0.82 -7.48
C VAL A 168 25.96 -2.26 -7.53
N ASN A 169 26.00 -2.95 -6.38
CA ASN A 169 26.38 -4.36 -6.24
C ASN A 169 25.42 -5.08 -5.28
N PRO A 170 24.40 -5.77 -5.80
CA PRO A 170 23.38 -6.48 -5.00
C PRO A 170 23.96 -7.58 -4.10
N TYR A 171 25.14 -8.08 -4.44
CA TYR A 171 25.79 -9.17 -3.75
C TYR A 171 26.65 -8.69 -2.57
N ASP A 172 26.82 -7.39 -2.34
CA ASP A 172 27.71 -6.84 -1.33
C ASP A 172 27.36 -7.28 0.11
N ILE A 173 28.02 -8.35 0.58
CA ILE A 173 27.85 -8.93 1.92
C ILE A 173 28.16 -7.89 3.01
N GLY A 174 29.13 -7.00 2.78
CA GLY A 174 29.50 -5.97 3.74
C GLY A 174 28.38 -4.95 3.96
N ALA A 175 27.69 -4.56 2.89
CA ALA A 175 26.54 -3.66 2.95
C ALA A 175 25.32 -4.35 3.57
N HIS A 176 25.00 -5.58 3.16
CA HIS A 176 23.93 -6.39 3.79
C HIS A 176 24.13 -6.52 5.31
N ASN A 177 25.34 -6.89 5.74
CA ASN A 177 25.66 -7.03 7.16
C ASN A 177 25.60 -5.69 7.89
N ARG A 178 26.02 -4.60 7.25
CA ARG A 178 25.96 -3.26 7.86
C ARG A 178 24.51 -2.75 7.95
N ILE A 179 23.66 -3.00 6.96
CA ILE A 179 22.22 -2.71 7.03
C ILE A 179 21.59 -3.45 8.20
N LYS A 180 21.84 -4.77 8.33
CA LYS A 180 21.38 -5.56 9.49
C LYS A 180 21.86 -4.94 10.80
N SER A 181 23.13 -4.54 10.89
CA SER A 181 23.68 -3.86 12.08
C SER A 181 23.00 -2.51 12.36
N ILE A 182 22.76 -1.67 11.34
CA ILE A 182 22.04 -0.40 11.52
C ILE A 182 20.59 -0.64 11.94
N ARG A 183 19.88 -1.57 11.30
CA ARG A 183 18.50 -1.95 11.66
C ARG A 183 18.41 -2.56 13.06
N ARG A 184 19.52 -3.03 13.62
CA ARG A 184 19.66 -3.54 14.99
C ARG A 184 20.06 -2.45 16.00
N GLU A 185 20.87 -1.48 15.59
CA GLU A 185 21.39 -0.40 16.44
C GLU A 185 20.52 0.88 16.43
N GLY A 186 19.69 1.04 15.39
CA GLY A 186 18.85 2.21 15.12
C GLY A 186 17.53 2.24 15.89
N GLY A 187 16.76 3.30 15.68
CA GLY A 187 15.43 3.50 16.26
C GLY A 187 14.34 2.63 15.62
N LYS A 188 13.11 2.74 16.14
CA LYS A 188 11.92 2.00 15.69
C LYS A 188 11.60 2.22 14.21
N ASP A 189 11.92 3.42 13.73
CA ASP A 189 11.73 3.90 12.37
C ASP A 189 12.77 3.39 11.37
N LEU A 190 13.85 2.78 11.85
CA LEU A 190 14.87 2.10 11.02
C LEU A 190 14.73 0.57 11.06
N ALA A 191 14.09 0.04 12.09
CA ALA A 191 13.96 -1.39 12.31
C ALA A 191 12.79 -1.97 11.50
N THR A 192 12.98 -3.16 10.95
CA THR A 192 11.94 -3.90 10.20
C THR A 192 11.30 -4.94 11.10
N GLU A 193 10.10 -5.39 10.76
CA GLU A 193 9.47 -6.52 11.45
C GLU A 193 10.38 -7.76 11.40
N ASP A 194 10.48 -8.44 12.53
CA ASP A 194 11.35 -9.59 12.71
C ASP A 194 10.86 -10.47 13.86
N ILE A 195 10.28 -11.61 13.49
CA ILE A 195 9.74 -12.60 14.42
C ILE A 195 10.82 -13.25 15.30
N TYR A 196 12.10 -13.07 15.02
CA TYR A 196 13.19 -13.61 15.83
C TYR A 196 13.89 -12.56 16.69
N ALA A 197 13.35 -11.34 16.78
CA ALA A 197 13.81 -10.29 17.68
C ALA A 197 15.30 -9.89 17.49
N GLY A 198 15.84 -9.89 16.28
CA GLY A 198 17.26 -9.54 16.07
C GLY A 198 17.97 -10.07 14.82
N THR A 199 17.25 -10.64 13.86
CA THR A 199 17.66 -11.29 12.59
C THR A 199 18.48 -12.56 12.79
N ASP A 200 19.24 -12.62 13.87
CA ASP A 200 19.93 -13.77 14.41
C ASP A 200 20.07 -13.61 15.95
N PRO A 201 19.07 -14.06 16.72
CA PRO A 201 19.10 -14.01 18.19
C PRO A 201 20.11 -14.99 18.80
N THR A 202 20.61 -15.96 18.03
CA THR A 202 21.66 -16.92 18.45
C THR A 202 23.06 -16.47 18.02
N PHE A 203 23.18 -15.26 17.45
CA PHE A 203 24.42 -14.70 16.90
C PHE A 203 25.64 -14.94 17.79
N GLY A 204 26.64 -15.61 17.22
CA GLY A 204 27.89 -15.96 17.89
C GLY A 204 27.91 -17.36 18.53
N ALA A 205 26.79 -18.08 18.54
CA ALA A 205 26.73 -19.49 18.86
C ALA A 205 26.91 -20.36 17.61
N ASP A 206 27.62 -21.47 17.75
CA ASP A 206 27.86 -22.42 16.66
C ASP A 206 26.61 -23.31 16.43
N PRO A 207 26.13 -23.49 15.19
CA PRO A 207 24.92 -24.27 14.92
C PRO A 207 24.99 -25.74 15.37
N GLU A 208 26.15 -26.39 15.24
CA GLU A 208 26.34 -27.76 15.71
C GLU A 208 26.28 -27.82 17.24
N TRP A 209 26.93 -26.85 17.91
CA TRP A 209 26.80 -26.69 19.36
C TRP A 209 25.35 -26.44 19.81
N ILE A 210 24.60 -25.59 19.12
CA ILE A 210 23.18 -25.35 19.44
C ILE A 210 22.40 -26.67 19.36
N ALA A 211 22.56 -27.42 18.28
CA ALA A 211 21.87 -28.71 18.12
C ALA A 211 22.27 -29.71 19.22
N GLU A 212 23.55 -29.79 19.58
CA GLU A 212 24.03 -30.67 20.66
C GLU A 212 23.51 -30.26 22.04
N GLU A 213 23.46 -28.96 22.34
CA GLU A 213 22.98 -28.46 23.62
C GLU A 213 21.45 -28.54 23.72
N ASP A 214 20.72 -28.26 22.64
CA ASP A 214 19.26 -28.39 22.64
C ASP A 214 18.84 -29.83 22.95
N LEU A 215 19.61 -30.83 22.52
CA LEU A 215 19.41 -32.23 22.93
C LEU A 215 19.68 -32.48 24.43
N LYS A 216 20.59 -31.73 25.07
CA LYS A 216 20.86 -31.82 26.52
C LYS A 216 19.78 -31.13 27.35
N HIS A 217 19.15 -30.11 26.77
CA HIS A 217 18.13 -29.26 27.40
C HIS A 217 16.70 -29.60 26.97
N SER A 218 16.48 -30.77 26.37
CA SER A 218 15.21 -31.16 25.75
C SER A 218 14.10 -31.60 26.72
N THR A 219 14.33 -31.56 28.05
CA THR A 219 13.32 -31.88 29.07
C THR A 219 13.25 -30.78 30.11
N TRP A 220 12.10 -30.64 30.77
CA TRP A 220 11.91 -29.60 31.77
C TRP A 220 12.95 -29.61 32.89
N GLU A 221 13.38 -30.78 33.36
CA GLU A 221 14.37 -30.90 34.44
C GLU A 221 15.71 -30.27 34.08
N THR A 222 16.14 -30.44 32.82
CA THR A 222 17.39 -29.89 32.30
C THR A 222 17.19 -28.59 31.54
N ALA A 223 15.96 -28.07 31.40
CA ALA A 223 15.61 -26.88 30.64
C ALA A 223 16.62 -25.73 30.77
N TRP A 224 16.80 -25.01 29.66
CA TRP A 224 17.59 -23.79 29.59
C TRP A 224 17.13 -22.77 30.63
N ARG A 225 18.07 -21.96 31.13
CA ARG A 225 17.80 -20.86 32.06
C ARG A 225 18.60 -19.63 31.69
N LYS A 226 17.99 -18.45 31.83
CA LYS A 226 18.65 -17.15 31.61
C LYS A 226 18.04 -16.10 32.52
N ASP A 227 18.84 -15.24 33.12
CA ASP A 227 18.34 -14.07 33.84
C ASP A 227 18.46 -12.82 32.96
N GLY A 228 17.35 -12.10 32.81
CA GLY A 228 17.27 -10.78 32.21
C GLY A 228 17.31 -9.67 33.26
N GLU A 229 16.98 -8.46 32.83
CA GLU A 229 16.88 -7.30 33.72
C GLU A 229 15.57 -7.38 34.53
N ASN A 230 14.45 -7.56 33.82
CA ASN A 230 13.11 -7.55 34.38
C ASN A 230 12.48 -8.94 34.53
N TYR A 231 13.03 -9.95 33.85
CA TYR A 231 12.53 -11.33 33.91
C TYR A 231 13.63 -12.36 34.17
N SER A 232 13.23 -13.53 34.65
CA SER A 232 14.03 -14.76 34.61
C SER A 232 13.39 -15.71 33.62
N TYR A 233 14.14 -16.46 32.82
CA TYR A 233 13.62 -17.30 31.74
C TYR A 233 13.96 -18.76 31.98
N ARG A 234 13.02 -19.65 31.64
CA ARG A 234 13.25 -21.10 31.58
C ARG A 234 12.51 -21.70 30.40
N THR A 235 13.18 -22.54 29.61
CA THR A 235 12.56 -23.22 28.46
C THR A 235 13.27 -24.51 28.08
N ASP A 236 12.51 -25.52 27.66
CA ASP A 236 13.01 -26.75 27.02
C ASP A 236 12.71 -26.78 25.50
N ALA A 237 12.18 -25.67 24.95
CA ALA A 237 11.84 -25.50 23.54
C ALA A 237 13.04 -25.11 22.65
N GLY A 238 14.26 -25.19 23.19
CA GLY A 238 15.50 -24.90 22.49
C GLY A 238 16.08 -23.50 22.73
N PHE A 239 17.34 -23.33 22.35
CA PHE A 239 18.15 -22.14 22.62
C PHE A 239 17.67 -20.92 21.85
N LEU A 240 17.17 -21.11 20.62
CA LEU A 240 16.58 -20.04 19.82
C LEU A 240 15.43 -19.38 20.59
N ILE A 241 14.49 -20.18 21.09
CA ILE A 241 13.33 -19.71 21.86
C ILE A 241 13.76 -18.99 23.15
N LEU A 242 14.77 -19.51 23.86
CA LEU A 242 15.32 -18.84 25.04
C LEU A 242 15.81 -17.43 24.71
N GLN A 243 16.57 -17.27 23.63
CA GLN A 243 17.11 -15.96 23.25
C GLN A 243 16.01 -15.02 22.78
N THR A 244 15.15 -15.48 21.87
CA THR A 244 14.11 -14.65 21.25
C THR A 244 13.08 -14.18 22.30
N ALA A 245 12.63 -15.06 23.20
CA ALA A 245 11.74 -14.70 24.31
C ALA A 245 12.40 -13.69 25.25
N SER A 246 13.70 -13.86 25.52
CA SER A 246 14.43 -12.94 26.41
C SER A 246 14.56 -11.53 25.86
N ILE A 247 14.77 -11.38 24.55
CA ILE A 247 14.89 -10.06 23.93
C ILE A 247 13.51 -9.38 23.87
N ALA A 248 12.52 -10.11 23.37
CA ALA A 248 11.18 -9.56 23.16
C ALA A 248 10.52 -9.11 24.47
N MET A 249 10.57 -9.94 25.52
CA MET A 249 9.90 -9.64 26.79
C MET A 249 10.51 -8.45 27.53
N GLU A 250 11.84 -8.29 27.49
CA GLU A 250 12.50 -7.12 28.08
C GLU A 250 12.11 -5.81 27.38
N GLN A 251 11.84 -5.86 26.08
CA GLN A 251 11.42 -4.70 25.31
C GLN A 251 9.92 -4.44 25.49
N MET A 252 9.13 -5.51 25.58
CA MET A 252 7.72 -5.43 25.92
C MET A 252 7.50 -4.81 27.31
N ASN A 253 8.38 -5.10 28.28
CA ASN A 253 8.37 -4.43 29.59
C ASN A 253 8.38 -2.90 29.47
N LYS A 254 9.19 -2.36 28.55
CA LYS A 254 9.26 -0.90 28.31
C LYS A 254 7.97 -0.36 27.70
N ALA A 255 7.34 -1.12 26.79
CA ALA A 255 6.05 -0.76 26.24
C ALA A 255 4.96 -0.74 27.33
N TYR A 256 4.94 -1.74 28.22
CA TYR A 256 4.02 -1.74 29.36
C TYR A 256 4.24 -0.55 30.29
N ARG A 257 5.49 -0.22 30.63
CA ARG A 257 5.79 0.95 31.48
C ARG A 257 5.18 2.24 30.93
N LYS A 258 5.29 2.46 29.62
CA LYS A 258 4.71 3.62 28.93
C LYS A 258 3.18 3.57 28.90
N PHE A 259 2.59 2.42 28.57
CA PHE A 259 1.13 2.28 28.51
C PHE A 259 0.48 2.46 29.88
N PHE A 260 1.05 1.84 30.92
CA PHE A 260 0.53 1.85 32.29
C PHE A 260 1.01 3.06 33.12
N ARG A 261 1.82 3.96 32.55
CA ARG A 261 2.42 5.13 33.23
C ARG A 261 3.16 4.74 34.52
N TYR A 262 3.96 3.68 34.44
CA TYR A 262 4.63 3.08 35.60
C TYR A 262 6.13 3.00 35.38
N LYS A 263 6.91 3.69 36.22
CA LYS A 263 8.39 3.67 36.18
C LYS A 263 8.95 3.95 34.79
N GLU A 264 8.38 4.95 34.11
CA GLU A 264 8.78 5.36 32.76
C GLU A 264 10.25 5.80 32.70
N ASP A 265 10.79 6.32 33.81
CA ASP A 265 12.19 6.75 33.95
C ASP A 265 13.21 5.59 34.01
N GLY A 266 12.76 4.33 33.99
CA GLY A 266 13.63 3.16 33.93
C GLY A 266 13.83 2.41 35.24
N ASP A 267 13.19 2.82 36.34
CA ASP A 267 13.31 2.13 37.64
C ASP A 267 12.99 0.61 37.54
N PRO A 268 13.66 -0.27 38.31
CA PRO A 268 13.45 -1.71 38.20
C PRO A 268 12.01 -2.14 38.49
N THR A 269 11.44 -3.03 37.67
CA THR A 269 10.17 -3.70 37.96
C THR A 269 10.40 -4.97 38.79
N PRO A 270 9.43 -5.42 39.63
CA PRO A 270 9.54 -6.71 40.30
C PRO A 270 9.76 -7.83 39.29
N ARG A 271 10.79 -8.65 39.52
CA ARG A 271 11.16 -9.72 38.60
C ARG A 271 10.19 -10.88 38.70
N VAL A 272 9.70 -11.34 37.55
CA VAL A 272 8.87 -12.55 37.42
C VAL A 272 9.54 -13.54 36.48
N THR A 273 9.21 -14.82 36.62
CA THR A 273 9.81 -15.87 35.79
C THR A 273 8.93 -16.16 34.56
N VAL A 274 9.52 -16.19 33.37
CA VAL A 274 8.89 -16.60 32.11
C VAL A 274 9.23 -18.06 31.85
N HIS A 275 8.21 -18.92 31.82
CA HIS A 275 8.32 -20.32 31.43
C HIS A 275 7.77 -20.50 30.02
N VAL A 276 8.57 -21.09 29.14
CA VAL A 276 8.14 -21.47 27.79
C VAL A 276 8.37 -22.96 27.61
N PHE A 277 7.30 -23.74 27.60
CA PHE A 277 7.34 -25.19 27.41
C PHE A 277 7.45 -25.55 25.92
N LYS A 278 8.08 -26.67 25.58
CA LYS A 278 8.12 -27.13 24.18
C LYS A 278 6.75 -27.58 23.65
N SER A 279 5.87 -28.08 24.52
CA SER A 279 4.55 -28.59 24.14
C SER A 279 3.41 -28.12 25.07
N ARG A 280 2.17 -28.08 24.58
CA ARG A 280 0.98 -27.81 25.41
C ARG A 280 0.76 -28.89 26.46
N ASP A 281 0.97 -30.15 26.11
CA ASP A 281 0.84 -31.26 27.08
C ASP A 281 1.78 -31.05 28.26
N GLU A 282 3.02 -30.63 27.98
CA GLU A 282 4.00 -30.34 29.02
C GLU A 282 3.59 -29.10 29.85
N TYR A 283 3.06 -28.05 29.20
CA TYR A 283 2.49 -26.91 29.90
C TYR A 283 1.36 -27.33 30.86
N LEU A 284 0.39 -28.14 30.40
CA LEU A 284 -0.73 -28.59 31.23
C LEU A 284 -0.30 -29.49 32.40
N GLU A 285 0.74 -30.30 32.20
CA GLU A 285 1.26 -31.21 33.23
C GLU A 285 2.15 -30.49 34.25
N LEU A 286 3.03 -29.59 33.79
CA LEU A 286 4.12 -29.02 34.59
C LEU A 286 3.91 -27.55 35.01
N GLY A 287 2.89 -26.88 34.47
CA GLY A 287 2.55 -25.49 34.79
C GLY A 287 2.21 -25.27 36.27
N ILE A 288 2.48 -24.07 36.77
CA ILE A 288 2.35 -23.70 38.18
C ILE A 288 0.91 -23.28 38.49
N GLY A 289 0.25 -24.03 39.36
CA GLY A 289 -1.19 -23.86 39.63
C GLY A 289 -1.95 -24.43 38.44
N PRO A 290 -2.82 -25.45 38.63
CA PRO A 290 -3.30 -26.28 37.53
C PRO A 290 -3.74 -25.41 36.35
N PRO A 291 -3.03 -25.47 35.20
CA PRO A 291 -3.32 -24.65 34.04
C PRO A 291 -4.76 -24.81 33.60
N VAL A 292 -5.33 -23.73 33.09
CA VAL A 292 -6.69 -23.79 32.57
C VAL A 292 -6.63 -24.40 31.18
N GLU A 293 -7.33 -25.52 30.98
CA GLU A 293 -7.21 -26.35 29.77
C GLU A 293 -7.38 -25.57 28.46
N TRP A 294 -8.21 -24.52 28.44
CA TRP A 294 -8.45 -23.72 27.24
C TRP A 294 -7.47 -22.55 27.04
N SER A 295 -6.57 -22.23 27.99
CA SER A 295 -5.67 -21.08 27.84
C SER A 295 -4.36 -21.44 27.13
N GLY A 296 -3.84 -20.50 26.33
CA GLY A 296 -2.52 -20.61 25.70
C GLY A 296 -1.37 -20.31 26.67
N GLY A 297 -1.68 -19.70 27.81
CA GLY A 297 -0.73 -19.32 28.84
C GLY A 297 -1.41 -18.87 30.12
N HIS A 298 -0.62 -18.56 31.15
CA HIS A 298 -1.15 -18.09 32.43
C HIS A 298 -0.13 -17.23 33.21
N TYR A 299 -0.60 -16.13 33.79
CA TYR A 299 0.14 -15.37 34.81
C TYR A 299 -0.26 -15.75 36.25
N THR A 300 0.66 -16.38 36.98
CA THR A 300 0.39 -16.94 38.32
C THR A 300 0.62 -15.95 39.46
N GLY A 301 0.87 -14.67 39.15
CA GLY A 301 1.31 -13.66 40.11
C GLY A 301 2.84 -13.62 40.34
N SER A 302 3.56 -14.67 39.94
CA SER A 302 5.02 -14.75 40.03
C SER A 302 5.69 -15.33 38.78
N HIS A 303 4.90 -15.99 37.92
CA HIS A 303 5.36 -16.60 36.69
C HIS A 303 4.43 -16.21 35.53
N VAL A 304 5.00 -16.04 34.35
CA VAL A 304 4.31 -15.97 33.06
C VAL A 304 4.61 -17.28 32.33
N GLU A 305 3.60 -18.08 32.02
CA GLU A 305 3.79 -19.41 31.45
C GLU A 305 3.09 -19.56 30.11
N THR A 306 3.74 -20.20 29.12
CA THR A 306 3.16 -20.53 27.81
C THR A 306 3.95 -21.68 27.16
N TYR A 307 3.60 -22.05 25.92
CA TYR A 307 4.29 -23.08 25.14
C TYR A 307 4.55 -22.62 23.69
N VAL A 308 5.48 -23.30 23.01
CA VAL A 308 5.74 -23.06 21.57
C VAL A 308 4.95 -24.03 20.71
N GLY A 309 5.05 -25.35 20.95
CA GLY A 309 4.23 -26.35 20.28
C GLY A 309 2.96 -26.60 21.09
N GLY A 310 1.79 -26.56 20.49
CA GLY A 310 0.54 -26.97 21.14
C GLY A 310 0.18 -28.41 20.80
N VAL A 311 -1.12 -28.72 20.73
CA VAL A 311 -1.63 -30.12 20.58
C VAL A 311 -1.24 -30.72 19.23
N SER A 312 -1.08 -29.89 18.20
CA SER A 312 -0.67 -30.32 16.86
C SER A 312 0.85 -30.32 16.66
N GLY A 313 1.61 -29.57 17.48
CA GLY A 313 3.03 -29.32 17.27
C GLY A 313 3.32 -28.28 16.18
N GLU A 314 2.32 -27.46 15.81
CA GLU A 314 2.30 -26.62 14.60
C GLU A 314 2.16 -25.11 14.92
N GLU A 315 2.09 -24.74 16.20
CA GLU A 315 1.99 -23.36 16.67
C GLU A 315 3.31 -22.59 16.46
N THR A 316 3.18 -21.34 16.00
CA THR A 316 4.29 -20.50 15.55
C THR A 316 4.90 -19.67 16.69
N VAL A 317 6.16 -19.27 16.53
CA VAL A 317 6.84 -18.32 17.43
C VAL A 317 6.04 -17.00 17.58
N ARG A 318 5.33 -16.58 16.53
CA ARG A 318 4.44 -15.39 16.58
C ARG A 318 3.27 -15.58 17.54
N GLN A 319 2.63 -16.74 17.52
CA GLN A 319 1.53 -17.05 18.45
C GLN A 319 2.01 -17.10 19.90
N MET A 320 3.16 -17.73 20.14
CA MET A 320 3.83 -17.71 21.45
C MET A 320 4.02 -16.28 21.95
N TYR A 321 4.47 -15.36 21.10
CA TYR A 321 4.61 -13.96 21.50
C TYR A 321 3.30 -13.26 21.84
N GLY A 322 2.26 -13.48 21.04
CA GLY A 322 0.92 -12.96 21.35
C GLY A 322 0.50 -13.37 22.77
N THR A 323 0.69 -14.63 23.13
CA THR A 323 0.39 -15.14 24.48
C THR A 323 1.33 -14.58 25.54
N LEU A 324 2.65 -14.56 25.31
CA LEU A 324 3.60 -13.97 26.26
C LEU A 324 3.28 -12.51 26.56
N PHE A 325 2.93 -11.74 25.52
CA PHE A 325 2.60 -10.33 25.65
C PHE A 325 1.25 -10.10 26.32
N HIS A 326 0.29 -11.00 26.13
CA HIS A 326 -0.96 -11.01 26.88
C HIS A 326 -0.69 -11.27 28.37
N GLU A 327 -0.06 -12.40 28.69
CA GLU A 327 0.11 -12.85 30.07
C GLU A 327 1.01 -11.90 30.90
N ALA A 328 2.06 -11.35 30.31
CA ALA A 328 2.92 -10.40 31.01
C ALA A 328 2.26 -9.04 31.26
N ALA A 329 1.24 -8.65 30.50
CA ALA A 329 0.48 -7.45 30.79
C ALA A 329 -0.28 -7.55 32.12
N HIS A 330 -0.74 -8.76 32.52
CA HIS A 330 -1.38 -8.98 33.81
C HIS A 330 -0.48 -8.65 35.00
N GLN A 331 0.85 -8.81 34.85
CA GLN A 331 1.82 -8.35 35.84
C GLN A 331 1.67 -6.84 36.09
N PHE A 332 1.63 -6.04 35.03
CA PHE A 332 1.49 -4.59 35.13
C PHE A 332 0.11 -4.16 35.62
N VAL A 333 -0.94 -4.89 35.23
CA VAL A 333 -2.28 -4.66 35.78
C VAL A 333 -2.26 -4.84 37.31
N GLY A 334 -1.65 -5.92 37.81
CA GLY A 334 -1.51 -6.19 39.23
C GLY A 334 -0.65 -5.15 39.97
N LEU A 335 0.42 -4.64 39.34
CA LEU A 335 1.31 -3.64 39.93
C LEU A 335 0.69 -2.24 40.01
N THR A 336 -0.13 -1.86 39.04
CA THR A 336 -0.56 -0.46 38.86
C THR A 336 -2.04 -0.23 39.17
N GLY A 337 -2.87 -1.26 39.06
CA GLY A 337 -4.34 -1.18 39.17
C GLY A 337 -4.91 -1.08 40.58
N ARG A 338 -4.05 -0.98 41.61
CA ARG A 338 -4.41 -0.84 43.04
C ARG A 338 -5.43 -1.88 43.55
N GLY A 339 -5.44 -3.08 42.95
CA GLY A 339 -6.29 -4.21 43.33
C GLY A 339 -7.77 -4.08 42.93
N GLY A 340 -8.19 -2.97 42.30
CA GLY A 340 -9.59 -2.68 41.99
C GLY A 340 -9.90 -2.61 40.50
N VAL A 341 -9.25 -3.43 39.66
CA VAL A 341 -9.50 -3.47 38.21
C VAL A 341 -10.58 -4.51 37.90
N PRO A 342 -11.67 -4.17 37.18
CA PRO A 342 -12.66 -5.15 36.74
C PRO A 342 -12.04 -6.23 35.85
N GLY A 343 -12.54 -7.47 35.93
CA GLY A 343 -12.04 -8.59 35.12
C GLY A 343 -11.99 -8.30 33.62
N TRP A 344 -13.02 -7.63 33.09
CA TRP A 344 -13.06 -7.23 31.68
C TRP A 344 -11.95 -6.29 31.27
N LEU A 345 -11.61 -5.33 32.13
CA LEU A 345 -10.56 -4.36 31.84
C LEU A 345 -9.18 -4.99 31.98
N ASN A 346 -9.01 -5.95 32.91
CA ASN A 346 -7.80 -6.74 33.05
C ASN A 346 -7.49 -7.53 31.77
N GLU A 347 -8.45 -8.31 31.27
CA GLU A 347 -8.28 -9.10 30.03
C GLU A 347 -8.16 -8.22 28.79
N ALA A 348 -8.90 -7.11 28.73
CA ALA A 348 -8.83 -6.18 27.60
C ALA A 348 -7.45 -5.52 27.47
N TYR A 349 -6.85 -5.09 28.58
CA TYR A 349 -5.51 -4.52 28.58
C TYR A 349 -4.45 -5.53 28.21
N ALA A 350 -4.62 -6.80 28.59
CA ALA A 350 -3.74 -7.86 28.14
C ALA A 350 -3.89 -8.12 26.62
N SER A 351 -5.14 -8.24 26.15
CA SER A 351 -5.46 -8.47 24.74
C SER A 351 -4.97 -7.33 23.83
N PHE A 352 -4.92 -6.10 24.33
CA PHE A 352 -4.44 -4.92 23.59
C PHE A 352 -3.02 -5.11 23.02
N PHE A 353 -2.18 -5.91 23.69
CA PHE A 353 -0.80 -6.13 23.28
C PHE A 353 -0.59 -7.33 22.36
N GLU A 354 -1.62 -8.10 22.05
CA GLU A 354 -1.50 -9.26 21.16
C GLU A 354 -1.21 -8.88 19.70
N GLY A 355 -1.52 -7.64 19.30
CA GLY A 355 -1.19 -7.10 17.97
C GLY A 355 0.26 -6.61 17.85
N CYS A 356 1.06 -6.65 18.91
CA CYS A 356 2.40 -6.06 18.90
C CYS A 356 3.36 -6.77 17.95
N THR A 357 4.13 -5.98 17.21
CA THR A 357 5.14 -6.48 16.28
C THR A 357 6.54 -6.30 16.86
N ILE A 358 7.35 -7.35 16.81
CA ILE A 358 8.76 -7.29 17.19
C ILE A 358 9.58 -6.82 15.99
N LEU A 359 10.53 -5.92 16.25
CA LEU A 359 11.40 -5.36 15.22
C LEU A 359 12.82 -5.93 15.31
N SER A 360 13.60 -5.76 14.24
CA SER A 360 14.96 -6.28 14.06
C SER A 360 16.01 -5.76 15.07
N ASN A 361 15.70 -4.70 15.82
CA ASN A 361 16.50 -4.22 16.95
C ASN A 361 16.01 -4.73 18.31
N GLY A 362 15.05 -5.67 18.30
CA GLY A 362 14.35 -6.19 19.46
C GLY A 362 13.26 -5.26 20.01
N GLN A 363 13.17 -4.00 19.57
CA GLN A 363 12.10 -3.10 20.02
C GLN A 363 10.73 -3.64 19.60
N VAL A 364 9.71 -3.25 20.35
CA VAL A 364 8.33 -3.63 20.07
C VAL A 364 7.55 -2.43 19.57
N ARG A 365 6.87 -2.62 18.44
CA ARG A 365 5.82 -1.73 17.95
C ARG A 365 4.49 -2.16 18.58
N TRP A 366 3.88 -1.25 19.34
CA TRP A 366 2.64 -1.48 20.07
C TRP A 366 1.55 -0.49 19.61
N ASN A 367 0.30 -0.72 20.02
CA ASN A 367 -0.91 -0.06 19.52
C ASN A 367 -1.29 -0.44 18.06
N GLU A 368 -0.74 -1.54 17.57
CA GLU A 368 -1.13 -2.14 16.30
C GLU A 368 -2.48 -2.87 16.43
N VAL A 369 -3.19 -2.98 15.31
CA VAL A 369 -4.48 -3.68 15.25
C VAL A 369 -4.24 -5.17 15.40
N ALA A 370 -4.81 -5.79 16.44
CA ALA A 370 -4.87 -7.24 16.56
C ALA A 370 -5.94 -7.80 15.60
N THR A 371 -5.56 -8.12 14.37
CA THR A 371 -6.49 -8.57 13.30
C THR A 371 -7.32 -9.79 13.73
N HIS A 372 -6.72 -10.76 14.43
CA HIS A 372 -7.40 -11.93 14.99
C HIS A 372 -8.44 -11.59 16.08
N ARG A 373 -8.43 -10.37 16.63
CA ARG A 373 -9.49 -9.84 17.52
C ARG A 373 -10.48 -8.98 16.75
N LEU A 374 -10.01 -8.13 15.84
CA LEU A 374 -10.83 -7.20 15.05
C LEU A 374 -11.84 -7.92 14.17
N PHE A 375 -11.42 -8.91 13.38
CA PHE A 375 -12.31 -9.54 12.41
C PHE A 375 -13.47 -10.30 13.08
N PRO A 376 -13.25 -11.11 14.14
CA PRO A 376 -14.35 -11.77 14.84
C PRO A 376 -15.35 -10.80 15.48
N VAL A 377 -14.88 -9.72 16.15
CA VAL A 377 -15.80 -8.77 16.80
C VAL A 377 -16.58 -7.95 15.77
N ALA A 378 -15.95 -7.55 14.66
CA ALA A 378 -16.61 -6.82 13.59
C ALA A 378 -17.73 -7.65 12.95
N SER A 379 -17.46 -8.93 12.65
CA SER A 379 -18.49 -9.86 12.15
C SER A 379 -19.67 -9.99 13.10
N ARG A 380 -19.40 -10.15 14.41
CA ARG A 380 -20.44 -10.20 15.44
C ARG A 380 -21.28 -8.91 15.52
N MET A 381 -20.65 -7.75 15.34
CA MET A 381 -21.35 -6.46 15.34
C MET A 381 -22.26 -6.27 14.13
N GLU A 382 -21.94 -6.87 12.98
CA GLU A 382 -22.83 -6.86 11.80
C GLU A 382 -24.14 -7.59 12.09
N ASN A 383 -24.04 -8.74 12.76
CA ASN A 383 -25.17 -9.56 13.17
C ASN A 383 -26.01 -8.94 14.30
N GLY A 384 -25.54 -7.83 14.88
CA GLY A 384 -26.24 -7.04 15.89
C GLY A 384 -25.78 -7.29 17.32
N TRP A 385 -26.62 -6.93 18.28
CA TRP A 385 -26.30 -6.97 19.70
C TRP A 385 -26.88 -8.21 20.40
N MET A 386 -26.14 -8.74 21.38
CA MET A 386 -26.61 -9.74 22.33
C MET A 386 -27.80 -9.22 23.12
N THR A 387 -28.69 -10.13 23.52
CA THR A 387 -29.84 -9.78 24.36
C THR A 387 -29.39 -9.55 25.79
N ASP A 388 -28.53 -10.45 26.29
CA ASP A 388 -27.87 -10.33 27.59
C ASP A 388 -26.60 -11.19 27.64
N HIS A 389 -25.99 -11.28 28.83
CA HIS A 389 -24.73 -11.97 29.06
C HIS A 389 -24.81 -13.51 28.96
N ALA A 390 -26.01 -14.09 28.93
CA ALA A 390 -26.23 -15.53 28.78
C ALA A 390 -25.93 -16.04 27.37
N ASP A 391 -25.79 -15.14 26.38
CA ASP A 391 -25.46 -15.51 24.99
C ASP A 391 -24.00 -16.02 24.83
N GLY A 392 -23.14 -15.82 25.83
CA GLY A 392 -21.72 -16.22 25.81
C GLY A 392 -21.30 -17.12 26.97
N VAL A 393 -22.18 -18.03 27.39
CA VAL A 393 -21.92 -19.00 28.47
C VAL A 393 -21.56 -20.39 27.93
N ARG A 394 -21.18 -21.30 28.82
CA ARG A 394 -20.98 -22.70 28.48
C ARG A 394 -22.32 -23.40 28.23
N ASP A 395 -22.34 -24.30 27.27
CA ASP A 395 -23.50 -25.16 27.00
C ASP A 395 -23.64 -26.29 28.04
N GLU A 396 -24.65 -27.15 27.86
CA GLU A 396 -24.91 -28.28 28.77
C GLU A 396 -23.78 -29.31 28.80
N THR A 397 -22.89 -29.31 27.80
CA THR A 397 -21.71 -30.18 27.72
C THR A 397 -20.47 -29.56 28.37
N GLY A 398 -20.54 -28.29 28.75
CA GLY A 398 -19.45 -27.55 29.38
C GLY A 398 -18.52 -26.85 28.38
N GLU A 399 -18.83 -26.91 27.08
CA GLU A 399 -18.10 -26.23 26.01
C GLU A 399 -18.55 -24.77 25.88
N TRP A 400 -17.64 -23.89 25.45
CA TRP A 400 -17.97 -22.48 25.26
C TRP A 400 -18.81 -22.28 23.99
N ALA A 401 -19.96 -21.62 24.11
CA ALA A 401 -20.70 -21.17 22.94
C ALA A 401 -19.89 -20.12 22.16
N THR A 402 -19.94 -20.16 20.83
CA THR A 402 -19.38 -19.11 19.97
C THR A 402 -20.51 -18.14 19.60
N PRO A 403 -20.59 -16.94 20.20
CA PRO A 403 -21.73 -16.07 19.99
C PRO A 403 -21.72 -15.47 18.58
N GLU A 404 -22.88 -15.47 17.93
CA GLU A 404 -23.06 -14.87 16.60
C GLU A 404 -23.13 -13.33 16.63
N ARG A 405 -23.53 -12.76 17.78
CA ARG A 405 -23.75 -11.31 17.99
C ARG A 405 -22.73 -10.70 18.95
N ALA A 406 -22.55 -9.38 18.90
CA ALA A 406 -21.63 -8.68 19.77
C ALA A 406 -22.32 -8.26 21.09
N PRO A 407 -21.63 -8.25 22.24
CA PRO A 407 -22.16 -7.62 23.44
C PRO A 407 -22.15 -6.09 23.32
N THR A 408 -23.10 -5.43 23.98
CA THR A 408 -23.08 -3.97 24.17
C THR A 408 -22.00 -3.55 25.16
N PHE A 409 -21.61 -2.26 25.15
CA PHE A 409 -20.73 -1.69 26.17
C PHE A 409 -21.25 -1.96 27.59
N ARG A 410 -22.56 -1.81 27.79
CA ARG A 410 -23.21 -2.06 29.07
C ARG A 410 -22.96 -3.48 29.57
N ILE A 411 -23.20 -4.49 28.73
CA ILE A 411 -22.97 -5.90 29.10
C ILE A 411 -21.52 -6.09 29.56
N LEU A 412 -20.56 -5.55 28.80
CA LEU A 412 -19.13 -5.67 29.10
C LEU A 412 -18.75 -5.00 30.43
N VAL A 413 -19.20 -3.75 30.66
CA VAL A 413 -18.88 -2.96 31.86
C VAL A 413 -19.57 -3.47 33.11
N GLU A 414 -20.81 -3.97 32.99
CA GLU A 414 -21.51 -4.60 34.11
C GLU A 414 -20.76 -5.86 34.60
N ASN A 415 -20.09 -6.57 33.68
CA ASN A 415 -19.22 -7.73 33.97
C ASN A 415 -19.97 -8.78 34.80
N GLN A 416 -21.14 -9.21 34.29
CA GLN A 416 -22.02 -10.22 34.89
C GLN A 416 -21.87 -11.61 34.26
N TYR A 417 -21.10 -11.75 33.18
CA TYR A 417 -20.83 -13.00 32.48
C TYR A 417 -19.74 -13.83 33.16
N GLN A 418 -19.72 -15.12 32.80
CA GLN A 418 -18.60 -16.00 33.09
C GLN A 418 -17.44 -15.71 32.13
N TRP A 419 -16.24 -15.50 32.66
CA TRP A 419 -15.03 -15.22 31.88
C TRP A 419 -14.59 -16.42 31.03
N GLY A 420 -14.30 -16.17 29.75
CA GLY A 420 -13.89 -17.19 28.78
C GLY A 420 -13.60 -16.66 27.37
N PRO A 421 -13.22 -17.55 26.43
CA PRO A 421 -12.82 -17.22 25.05
C PRO A 421 -13.75 -16.26 24.28
N PRO A 422 -15.10 -16.35 24.40
CA PRO A 422 -16.00 -15.47 23.66
C PRO A 422 -15.83 -13.97 23.93
N TRP A 423 -15.29 -13.62 25.10
CA TRP A 423 -15.30 -12.24 25.60
C TRP A 423 -14.03 -11.45 25.25
N TYR A 424 -12.94 -12.10 24.84
CA TYR A 424 -11.66 -11.43 24.55
C TYR A 424 -11.74 -10.43 23.40
N ALA A 425 -12.32 -10.82 22.26
CA ALA A 425 -12.42 -9.92 21.10
C ALA A 425 -13.29 -8.68 21.37
N PRO A 426 -14.49 -8.79 21.99
CA PRO A 426 -15.27 -7.63 22.39
C PRO A 426 -14.57 -6.71 23.40
N THR A 427 -13.92 -7.25 24.43
CA THR A 427 -13.25 -6.41 25.44
C THR A 427 -11.99 -5.75 24.92
N TRP A 428 -11.21 -6.44 24.06
CA TRP A 428 -10.16 -5.83 23.25
C TRP A 428 -10.70 -4.63 22.46
N ALA A 429 -11.81 -4.82 21.73
CA ALA A 429 -12.38 -3.76 20.89
C ALA A 429 -12.86 -2.55 21.69
N VAL A 430 -13.33 -2.73 22.94
CA VAL A 430 -13.65 -1.61 23.84
C VAL A 430 -12.40 -0.81 24.16
N VAL A 431 -11.33 -1.46 24.62
CA VAL A 431 -10.11 -0.73 25.01
C VAL A 431 -9.43 -0.13 23.80
N TYR A 432 -9.34 -0.85 22.69
CA TYR A 432 -8.74 -0.34 21.46
C TYR A 432 -9.51 0.87 20.93
N PHE A 433 -10.85 0.83 20.96
CA PHE A 433 -11.69 1.99 20.64
C PHE A 433 -11.47 3.14 21.62
N LEU A 434 -11.59 2.95 22.93
CA LEU A 434 -11.44 4.06 23.89
C LEU A 434 -10.03 4.67 23.86
N TYR A 435 -9.01 3.87 23.57
CA TYR A 435 -7.62 4.33 23.46
C TYR A 435 -7.37 5.12 22.17
N ASN A 436 -8.01 4.74 21.06
CA ASN A 436 -7.74 5.28 19.71
C ASN A 436 -8.87 6.15 19.13
N TYR A 437 -10.04 6.21 19.75
CA TYR A 437 -11.14 7.03 19.29
C TYR A 437 -10.82 8.51 19.49
N ARG A 438 -11.01 9.27 18.41
CA ARG A 438 -10.64 10.67 18.29
C ARG A 438 -11.86 11.48 17.92
N ASP A 439 -11.88 12.71 18.39
CA ASP A 439 -12.91 13.67 18.05
C ASP A 439 -12.82 14.00 16.54
N PRO A 440 -13.90 13.82 15.75
CA PRO A 440 -13.85 14.05 14.31
C PRO A 440 -13.53 15.49 13.91
N GLU A 441 -13.77 16.46 14.80
CA GLU A 441 -13.50 17.87 14.55
C GLU A 441 -12.08 18.29 14.88
N SER A 442 -11.50 17.81 15.98
CA SER A 442 -10.19 18.25 16.50
C SER A 442 -9.07 17.21 16.40
N GLY A 443 -9.38 15.94 16.15
CA GLY A 443 -8.44 14.82 16.13
C GLY A 443 -7.94 14.38 17.51
N GLN A 444 -8.26 15.10 18.57
CA GLN A 444 -7.76 14.78 19.91
C GLN A 444 -8.32 13.44 20.40
N PRO A 445 -7.51 12.59 21.08
CA PRO A 445 -8.03 11.39 21.75
C PRO A 445 -9.14 11.77 22.73
N VAL A 446 -10.30 11.13 22.61
CA VAL A 446 -11.47 11.48 23.44
C VAL A 446 -11.38 10.81 24.79
N TYR A 447 -11.17 9.48 24.81
CA TYR A 447 -11.33 8.67 26.01
C TYR A 447 -10.01 8.14 26.59
N ARG A 448 -8.86 8.37 25.93
CA ARG A 448 -7.57 7.78 26.33
C ARG A 448 -7.18 8.09 27.77
N ASP A 449 -7.27 9.36 28.17
CA ASP A 449 -6.91 9.79 29.53
C ASP A 449 -7.97 9.37 30.56
N THR A 450 -9.26 9.52 30.26
CA THR A 450 -10.33 9.15 31.18
C THR A 450 -10.47 7.64 31.35
N LEU A 451 -10.10 6.83 30.34
CA LEU A 451 -9.94 5.39 30.46
C LEU A 451 -8.85 5.04 31.48
N HIS A 452 -7.72 5.75 31.46
CA HIS A 452 -6.65 5.55 32.44
C HIS A 452 -7.08 5.98 33.85
N GLU A 453 -7.87 7.05 33.98
CA GLU A 453 -8.47 7.44 35.25
C GLU A 453 -9.45 6.37 35.77
N TYR A 454 -10.29 5.82 34.89
CA TYR A 454 -11.22 4.74 35.23
C TYR A 454 -10.47 3.49 35.68
N TYR A 455 -9.38 3.14 35.02
CA TYR A 455 -8.48 2.06 35.41
C TYR A 455 -7.95 2.22 36.85
N LEU A 456 -7.58 3.44 37.25
CA LEU A 456 -7.05 3.74 38.59
C LEU A 456 -8.14 3.96 39.66
N SER A 457 -9.41 4.02 39.27
CA SER A 457 -10.52 4.45 40.14
C SER A 457 -11.01 3.38 41.14
N GLY A 458 -10.55 2.13 41.00
CA GLY A 458 -11.01 1.01 41.83
C GLY A 458 -12.36 0.44 41.42
N ALA A 459 -12.74 0.58 40.14
CA ALA A 459 -14.04 0.14 39.60
C ALA A 459 -14.41 -1.33 39.89
N GLY A 460 -13.42 -2.22 40.02
CA GLY A 460 -13.60 -3.64 40.35
C GLY A 460 -14.16 -3.89 41.76
N HIS A 461 -13.97 -2.96 42.70
CA HIS A 461 -14.51 -3.04 44.05
C HIS A 461 -15.95 -2.53 44.17
N LEU A 462 -16.50 -1.94 43.11
CA LEU A 462 -17.85 -1.41 43.13
C LEU A 462 -18.88 -2.53 43.05
N GLY A 463 -19.99 -2.35 43.78
CA GLY A 463 -21.19 -3.16 43.62
C GLY A 463 -21.70 -3.11 42.18
N LYS A 464 -22.36 -4.19 41.74
CA LYS A 464 -22.81 -4.35 40.34
C LYS A 464 -23.64 -3.15 39.84
N ASP A 465 -24.50 -2.62 40.70
CA ASP A 465 -25.39 -1.47 40.47
C ASP A 465 -24.64 -0.15 40.25
N ARG A 466 -23.36 -0.06 40.65
CA ARG A 466 -22.55 1.16 40.56
C ARG A 466 -21.53 1.15 39.43
N ARG A 467 -21.29 0.02 38.76
CA ARG A 467 -20.24 -0.10 37.73
C ARG A 467 -20.49 0.76 36.50
N VAL A 468 -21.73 0.75 35.99
CA VAL A 468 -22.11 1.59 34.84
C VAL A 468 -22.12 3.07 35.22
N PRO A 469 -22.82 3.53 36.28
CA PRO A 469 -22.76 4.94 36.67
C PRO A 469 -21.33 5.45 36.87
N HIS A 470 -20.46 4.63 37.46
CA HIS A 470 -19.06 4.99 37.66
C HIS A 470 -18.24 5.08 36.36
N PHE A 471 -18.57 4.26 35.36
CA PHE A 471 -17.98 4.38 34.03
C PHE A 471 -18.45 5.67 33.35
N GLU A 472 -19.74 5.97 33.41
CA GLU A 472 -20.31 7.20 32.85
C GLU A 472 -19.75 8.47 33.54
N ASP A 473 -19.60 8.42 34.87
CA ASP A 473 -19.07 9.53 35.69
C ASP A 473 -17.57 9.80 35.48
N ILE A 474 -16.82 8.88 34.87
CA ILE A 474 -15.38 9.04 34.63
C ILE A 474 -15.08 9.08 33.13
N VAL A 475 -15.37 7.99 32.41
CA VAL A 475 -14.97 7.86 31.00
C VAL A 475 -15.75 8.82 30.13
N LEU A 476 -17.07 8.89 30.30
CA LEU A 476 -17.95 9.74 29.48
C LEU A 476 -17.95 11.21 29.87
N GLN A 477 -17.39 11.57 31.04
CA GLN A 477 -17.12 12.96 31.40
C GLN A 477 -15.90 13.54 30.67
N ALA A 478 -15.28 12.79 29.76
CA ALA A 478 -14.28 13.32 28.84
C ALA A 478 -14.81 14.58 28.13
N LYS A 479 -14.00 15.63 28.09
CA LYS A 479 -14.38 16.96 27.57
C LYS A 479 -14.96 16.92 26.15
N LEU A 480 -14.50 15.98 25.33
CA LEU A 480 -14.87 15.83 23.92
C LEU A 480 -15.81 14.62 23.70
N SER A 481 -16.36 14.02 24.75
CA SER A 481 -17.29 12.90 24.60
C SER A 481 -18.53 13.36 23.82
N PRO A 482 -18.87 12.72 22.67
CA PRO A 482 -20.10 13.03 21.94
C PRO A 482 -21.36 12.50 22.63
N VAL A 483 -21.22 11.69 23.69
CA VAL A 483 -22.31 10.98 24.36
C VAL A 483 -22.25 11.18 25.87
N ALA A 484 -23.41 11.04 26.52
CA ALA A 484 -23.54 11.20 27.96
C ALA A 484 -23.84 9.87 28.69
N SER A 485 -24.23 8.82 27.95
CA SER A 485 -24.55 7.50 28.51
C SER A 485 -23.83 6.37 27.78
N ILE A 486 -23.67 5.25 28.48
CA ILE A 486 -22.96 4.07 27.95
C ILE A 486 -23.69 3.44 26.75
N ASP A 487 -25.03 3.51 26.71
CA ASP A 487 -25.81 2.90 25.64
C ASP A 487 -25.68 3.68 24.32
N GLU A 488 -25.42 5.00 24.39
CA GLU A 488 -25.18 5.84 23.22
C GLU A 488 -23.83 5.52 22.56
N LEU A 489 -22.87 4.93 23.29
CA LEU A 489 -21.57 4.53 22.71
C LEU A 489 -21.69 3.41 21.69
N ASP A 490 -22.65 2.49 21.85
CA ASP A 490 -22.75 1.28 21.02
C ASP A 490 -22.80 1.59 19.52
N ALA A 491 -23.57 2.63 19.14
CA ALA A 491 -23.69 3.05 17.75
C ALA A 491 -22.37 3.59 17.17
N ILE A 492 -21.67 4.43 17.95
CA ILE A 492 -20.39 5.04 17.55
C ILE A 492 -19.30 3.98 17.45
N TRP A 493 -19.24 3.09 18.44
CA TRP A 493 -18.26 2.02 18.50
C TRP A 493 -18.43 1.00 17.38
N ARG A 494 -19.67 0.56 17.12
CA ARG A 494 -19.98 -0.31 15.98
C ARG A 494 -19.52 0.32 14.67
N ALA A 495 -19.89 1.58 14.44
CA ALA A 495 -19.48 2.28 13.23
C ALA A 495 -17.95 2.35 13.09
N TRP A 496 -17.24 2.66 14.19
CA TRP A 496 -15.78 2.77 14.19
C TRP A 496 -15.06 1.43 13.98
N ILE A 497 -15.52 0.34 14.61
CA ILE A 497 -14.92 -1.00 14.45
C ILE A 497 -15.13 -1.54 13.03
N LEU A 498 -16.32 -1.34 12.45
CA LEU A 498 -16.58 -1.73 11.06
C LEU A 498 -15.76 -0.89 10.09
N ASP A 499 -15.59 0.41 10.37
CA ASP A 499 -14.71 1.29 9.60
C ASP A 499 -13.26 0.81 9.61
N LEU A 500 -12.71 0.55 10.80
CA LEU A 500 -11.36 0.03 10.97
C LEU A 500 -11.15 -1.27 10.20
N ARG A 501 -12.11 -2.20 10.28
CA ARG A 501 -12.08 -3.45 9.51
C ARG A 501 -12.06 -3.20 8.01
N ASP A 502 -12.95 -2.35 7.51
CA ASP A 502 -13.06 -2.08 6.07
C ASP A 502 -11.78 -1.44 5.50
N VAL A 503 -11.10 -0.62 6.29
CA VAL A 503 -9.76 -0.08 5.96
C VAL A 503 -8.71 -1.20 5.90
N GLN A 504 -8.67 -2.08 6.90
CA GLN A 504 -7.73 -3.21 6.94
C GLN A 504 -7.93 -4.21 5.78
N LEU A 505 -9.15 -4.31 5.25
CA LEU A 505 -9.50 -5.14 4.08
C LEU A 505 -9.32 -4.44 2.74
N GLY A 506 -8.96 -3.14 2.74
CA GLY A 506 -8.91 -2.35 1.53
C GLY A 506 -10.27 -2.16 0.86
N LYS A 507 -11.40 -2.32 1.56
CA LYS A 507 -12.74 -1.99 1.02
C LYS A 507 -12.92 -0.49 0.80
N LYS A 508 -12.17 0.33 1.55
CA LYS A 508 -12.12 1.78 1.43
C LYS A 508 -10.77 2.31 1.91
N ALA A 509 -10.42 3.51 1.46
CA ALA A 509 -9.33 4.27 2.07
C ALA A 509 -9.68 4.66 3.50
N ALA A 510 -8.68 4.81 4.38
CA ALA A 510 -8.88 5.36 5.72
C ALA A 510 -9.61 6.71 5.66
N GLY A 511 -10.61 6.92 6.53
CA GLY A 511 -11.64 8.00 6.47
C GLY A 511 -11.14 9.45 6.40
N LYS A 512 -11.46 10.33 7.38
CA LYS A 512 -10.71 11.60 7.49
C LYS A 512 -9.26 11.19 7.70
N SER A 513 -8.44 11.36 6.67
CA SER A 513 -7.11 10.79 6.66
C SER A 513 -6.36 11.27 7.91
N ASN A 514 -5.58 10.39 8.55
CA ASN A 514 -4.66 10.83 9.61
C ASN A 514 -3.80 12.01 9.14
N PHE A 515 -3.57 12.11 7.84
CA PHE A 515 -3.00 13.28 7.19
C PHE A 515 -3.78 14.60 7.43
N ASP A 516 -5.11 14.63 7.29
CA ASP A 516 -5.92 15.83 7.58
C ASP A 516 -5.87 16.22 9.06
N LEU A 517 -5.90 15.24 9.96
CA LEU A 517 -5.75 15.48 11.40
C LEU A 517 -4.34 16.00 11.73
N GLY A 518 -3.31 15.46 11.08
CA GLY A 518 -1.94 15.95 11.19
C GLY A 518 -1.81 17.40 10.75
N LYS A 519 -2.48 17.79 9.65
CA LYS A 519 -2.53 19.19 9.20
C LYS A 519 -3.19 20.09 10.25
N GLN A 520 -4.30 19.66 10.83
CA GLN A 520 -4.99 20.43 11.85
C GLN A 520 -4.14 20.58 13.12
N ALA A 521 -3.51 19.50 13.59
CA ALA A 521 -2.61 19.54 14.74
C ALA A 521 -1.42 20.48 14.48
N LEU A 522 -0.87 20.46 13.26
CA LEU A 522 0.19 21.38 12.84
C LEU A 522 -0.27 22.85 12.84
N GLU A 523 -1.49 23.13 12.38
CA GLU A 523 -2.09 24.48 12.42
C GLU A 523 -2.30 24.97 13.86
N GLN A 524 -2.57 24.06 14.80
CA GLN A 524 -2.67 24.34 16.24
C GLN A 524 -1.30 24.48 16.93
N GLY A 525 -0.20 24.12 16.25
CA GLY A 525 1.15 24.16 16.82
C GLY A 525 1.52 22.93 17.67
N GLU A 526 0.69 21.89 17.65
CA GLU A 526 0.88 20.64 18.41
C GLU A 526 1.79 19.67 17.64
N LEU A 527 3.08 19.98 17.56
CA LEU A 527 4.05 19.26 16.71
C LEU A 527 4.13 17.75 17.01
N GLY A 528 4.07 17.35 18.29
CA GLY A 528 4.14 15.93 18.65
C GLY A 528 2.90 15.15 18.21
N LEU A 529 1.72 15.78 18.27
CA LEU A 529 0.49 15.16 17.80
C LEU A 529 0.44 15.12 16.26
N ALA A 530 0.95 16.15 15.59
CA ALA A 530 1.10 16.16 14.15
C ALA A 530 2.05 15.05 13.67
N GLU A 531 3.17 14.82 14.37
CA GLU A 531 4.07 13.70 14.10
C GLU A 531 3.37 12.35 14.24
N GLU A 532 2.63 12.12 15.35
CA GLU A 532 1.85 10.87 15.56
C GLU A 532 0.91 10.60 14.38
N PHE A 533 0.18 11.63 13.94
CA PHE A 533 -0.74 11.52 12.82
C PHE A 533 -0.05 11.26 11.48
N PHE A 534 1.01 12.00 11.18
CA PHE A 534 1.72 11.81 9.92
C PHE A 534 2.49 10.50 9.90
N ASP A 535 2.97 9.99 11.04
CA ASP A 535 3.57 8.66 11.15
C ASP A 535 2.52 7.55 10.91
N GLU A 536 1.33 7.68 11.49
CA GLU A 536 0.23 6.74 11.24
C GLU A 536 -0.21 6.79 9.77
N ALA A 537 -0.29 7.97 9.17
CA ALA A 537 -0.56 8.12 7.74
C ALA A 537 0.57 7.52 6.88
N PHE A 538 1.83 7.71 7.27
CA PHE A 538 3.01 7.20 6.56
C PHE A 538 3.07 5.68 6.59
N LEU A 539 2.63 5.02 7.66
CA LEU A 539 2.53 3.56 7.71
C LEU A 539 1.63 3.00 6.61
N HIS A 540 0.55 3.72 6.28
CA HIS A 540 -0.45 3.29 5.29
C HIS A 540 -0.18 3.81 3.87
N SER A 541 0.64 4.84 3.73
CA SER A 541 0.90 5.52 2.46
C SER A 541 2.30 6.15 2.44
N PRO A 542 3.37 5.33 2.50
CA PRO A 542 4.74 5.81 2.64
C PRO A 542 5.26 6.59 1.43
N GLU A 543 4.59 6.45 0.28
CA GLU A 543 4.93 7.09 -0.99
C GLU A 543 4.03 8.30 -1.29
N ASP A 544 3.14 8.70 -0.38
CA ASP A 544 2.34 9.91 -0.61
C ASP A 544 3.22 11.17 -0.45
N PRO A 545 3.41 11.99 -1.51
CA PRO A 545 4.22 13.19 -1.44
C PRO A 545 3.73 14.18 -0.37
N GLU A 546 2.43 14.24 -0.10
CA GLU A 546 1.87 15.12 0.90
C GLU A 546 2.28 14.69 2.32
N ILE A 547 2.16 13.39 2.62
CA ILE A 547 2.54 12.82 3.92
C ILE A 547 4.05 12.99 4.13
N LEU A 548 4.86 12.60 3.15
CA LEU A 548 6.31 12.73 3.19
C LEU A 548 6.75 14.17 3.48
N TRP A 549 6.17 15.13 2.76
CA TRP A 549 6.49 16.56 2.90
C TRP A 549 6.14 17.09 4.30
N LYS A 550 4.94 16.77 4.79
CA LYS A 550 4.46 17.27 6.09
C LYS A 550 5.20 16.63 7.26
N LEU A 551 5.41 15.33 7.24
CA LEU A 551 6.18 14.62 8.27
C LEU A 551 7.63 15.12 8.33
N ALA A 552 8.28 15.29 7.18
CA ALA A 552 9.63 15.84 7.10
C ALA A 552 9.71 17.25 7.73
N GLY A 553 8.72 18.11 7.46
CA GLY A 553 8.64 19.45 8.03
C GLY A 553 8.44 19.47 9.55
N VAL A 554 7.61 18.57 10.09
CA VAL A 554 7.41 18.43 11.55
C VAL A 554 8.70 17.97 12.23
N LEU A 555 9.35 16.95 11.69
CA LEU A 555 10.62 16.42 12.22
C LEU A 555 11.75 17.43 12.13
N GLU A 556 11.81 18.22 11.04
CA GLU A 556 12.76 19.33 10.92
C GLU A 556 12.54 20.37 12.03
N ALA A 557 11.27 20.74 12.31
CA ALA A 557 10.91 21.69 13.36
C ALA A 557 11.28 21.17 14.76
N GLN A 558 11.16 19.86 14.99
CA GLN A 558 11.58 19.17 16.22
C GLN A 558 13.10 18.92 16.31
N LYS A 559 13.86 19.22 15.24
CA LYS A 559 15.31 19.02 15.11
C LYS A 559 15.75 17.56 14.94
N GLU A 560 14.84 16.67 14.52
CA GLU A 560 15.14 15.30 14.09
C GLU A 560 15.69 15.29 12.65
N LYS A 561 16.85 15.93 12.49
CA LYS A 561 17.41 16.30 11.17
C LYS A 561 17.72 15.13 10.25
N ASP A 562 18.00 13.95 10.79
CA ASP A 562 18.36 12.79 9.99
C ASP A 562 17.15 12.10 9.38
N ARG A 563 16.11 11.89 10.19
CA ARG A 563 14.81 11.38 9.74
C ARG A 563 14.13 12.36 8.77
N ALA A 564 14.18 13.66 9.08
CA ALA A 564 13.68 14.70 8.17
C ALA A 564 14.42 14.69 6.80
N LEU A 565 15.76 14.55 6.81
CA LEU A 565 16.55 14.42 5.59
C LEU A 565 16.10 13.22 4.76
N ALA A 566 15.90 12.07 5.40
CA ALA A 566 15.46 10.85 4.73
C ALA A 566 14.11 11.05 4.04
N LEU A 567 13.13 11.63 4.73
CA LEU A 567 11.80 11.88 4.17
C LEU A 567 11.78 12.95 3.07
N PHE A 568 12.57 14.02 3.18
CA PHE A 568 12.74 14.96 2.06
C PHE A 568 13.39 14.30 0.85
N THR A 569 14.30 13.34 1.07
CA THR A 569 14.93 12.56 0.00
C THR A 569 13.90 11.63 -0.66
N SER A 570 13.08 10.92 0.13
CA SER A 570 11.98 10.11 -0.37
C SER A 570 10.95 10.94 -1.14
N PHE A 571 10.59 12.12 -0.63
CA PHE A 571 9.71 13.07 -1.34
C PHE A 571 10.28 13.45 -2.71
N ALA A 572 11.54 13.91 -2.76
CA ALA A 572 12.14 14.31 -4.02
C ALA A 572 12.19 13.15 -5.03
N ARG A 573 12.52 11.94 -4.55
CA ARG A 573 12.52 10.73 -5.38
C ARG A 573 11.13 10.38 -5.89
N GLU A 574 10.11 10.48 -5.05
CA GLU A 574 8.73 10.21 -5.45
C GLU A 574 8.24 11.18 -6.52
N MET A 575 8.59 12.46 -6.42
CA MET A 575 8.26 13.46 -7.45
C MET A 575 8.99 13.17 -8.77
N GLU A 576 10.24 12.71 -8.73
CA GLU A 576 10.98 12.26 -9.91
C GLU A 576 10.31 11.03 -10.54
N LEU A 577 9.91 10.05 -9.72
CA LEU A 577 9.20 8.86 -10.19
C LEU A 577 7.87 9.24 -10.84
N ARG A 578 7.04 10.07 -10.19
CA ARG A 578 5.75 10.51 -10.73
C ARG A 578 5.86 11.43 -11.95
N GLY A 579 7.06 11.91 -12.28
CA GLY A 579 7.27 12.90 -13.34
C GLY A 579 6.73 14.28 -12.98
N THR A 580 6.47 14.56 -11.71
CA THR A 580 5.87 15.79 -11.18
C THR A 580 6.93 16.75 -10.62
N THR A 581 8.13 16.74 -11.22
CA THR A 581 9.25 17.62 -10.81
C THR A 581 8.99 19.12 -11.01
N ASP A 582 7.89 19.47 -11.67
CA ASP A 582 7.36 20.83 -11.82
C ASP A 582 6.67 21.38 -10.55
N ASP A 583 6.39 20.52 -9.56
CA ASP A 583 5.87 20.95 -8.26
C ASP A 583 6.84 21.92 -7.56
N PRO A 584 6.37 23.08 -7.07
CA PRO A 584 7.24 24.09 -6.44
C PRO A 584 7.96 23.61 -5.18
N ARG A 585 7.50 22.53 -4.53
CA ARG A 585 8.15 21.93 -3.36
C ARG A 585 9.36 21.08 -3.74
N TYR A 586 9.43 20.54 -4.95
CA TYR A 586 10.58 19.75 -5.40
C TYR A 586 11.92 20.51 -5.29
N PRO A 587 12.07 21.74 -5.83
CA PRO A 587 13.31 22.51 -5.65
C PRO A 587 13.55 22.92 -4.19
N GLU A 588 12.48 23.12 -3.39
CA GLU A 588 12.62 23.37 -1.96
C GLU A 588 13.15 22.15 -1.20
N ALA A 589 12.65 20.95 -1.50
CA ALA A 589 13.14 19.68 -0.94
C ALA A 589 14.63 19.50 -1.22
N ARG A 590 15.08 19.74 -2.46
CA ARG A 590 16.49 19.68 -2.85
C ARG A 590 17.36 20.63 -2.03
N GLU A 591 16.87 21.84 -1.77
CA GLU A 591 17.58 22.81 -0.93
C GLU A 591 17.58 22.41 0.56
N LYS A 592 16.50 21.79 1.05
CA LYS A 592 16.42 21.22 2.41
C LYS A 592 17.41 20.07 2.59
N ILE A 593 17.47 19.14 1.63
CA ILE A 593 18.45 18.04 1.60
C ILE A 593 19.88 18.60 1.70
N ARG A 594 20.22 19.59 0.84
CA ARG A 594 21.54 20.25 0.86
C ARG A 594 21.91 20.87 2.20
N LYS A 595 20.93 21.40 2.94
CA LYS A 595 21.14 22.04 4.26
C LYS A 595 21.22 21.03 5.40
N LEU A 596 20.39 19.98 5.35
CA LEU A 596 20.26 19.01 6.43
C LEU A 596 21.35 17.94 6.41
N ASP A 597 21.85 17.60 5.23
CA ASP A 597 22.97 16.67 5.07
C ASP A 597 24.33 17.41 5.13
N PRO A 598 25.14 17.18 6.18
CA PRO A 598 26.44 17.81 6.31
C PRO A 598 27.50 17.26 5.34
N LEU A 599 27.25 16.12 4.69
CA LEU A 599 28.15 15.50 3.71
C LEU A 599 27.61 15.62 2.28
N PHE A 600 26.52 16.35 2.08
CA PHE A 600 25.84 16.51 0.79
C PHE A 600 26.79 16.82 -0.35
N ARG A 601 27.63 17.85 -0.21
CA ARG A 601 28.57 18.26 -1.28
C ARG A 601 29.57 17.16 -1.65
N ARG A 602 29.95 16.32 -0.69
CA ARG A 602 30.87 15.20 -0.93
C ARG A 602 30.15 14.05 -1.64
N HIS A 603 28.90 13.77 -1.25
CA HIS A 603 28.06 12.78 -1.91
C HIS A 603 27.64 13.20 -3.32
N GLU A 604 27.16 14.45 -3.48
CA GLU A 604 26.79 15.07 -4.76
C GLU A 604 27.96 15.05 -5.74
N LYS A 605 29.16 15.48 -5.31
CA LYS A 605 30.37 15.41 -6.15
C LYS A 605 30.71 13.97 -6.58
N LEU A 606 30.64 13.01 -5.66
CA LEU A 606 30.89 11.60 -5.97
C LEU A 606 29.87 11.06 -6.99
N LYS A 607 28.59 11.44 -6.81
CA LYS A 607 27.50 11.09 -7.74
C LYS A 607 27.73 11.69 -9.12
N GLU A 608 27.99 12.98 -9.23
CA GLU A 608 28.23 13.67 -10.50
C GLU A 608 29.38 13.01 -11.29
N GLU A 609 30.52 12.76 -10.63
CA GLU A 609 31.70 12.14 -11.26
C GLU A 609 31.41 10.72 -11.79
N VAL A 610 30.59 9.94 -11.10
CA VAL A 610 30.25 8.56 -11.49
C VAL A 610 29.13 8.53 -12.52
N GLN A 611 28.13 9.41 -12.41
CA GLN A 611 27.00 9.49 -13.33
C GLN A 611 27.43 9.92 -14.72
N GLU A 612 28.28 10.94 -14.85
CA GLU A 612 28.79 11.38 -16.16
C GLU A 612 29.58 10.26 -16.84
N ARG A 613 30.56 9.69 -16.15
CA ARG A 613 31.41 8.61 -16.68
C ARG A 613 30.62 7.32 -16.94
N GLY A 614 29.66 7.01 -16.08
CA GLY A 614 28.79 5.85 -16.21
C GLY A 614 27.85 5.97 -17.41
N LEU A 615 27.29 7.16 -17.65
CA LEU A 615 26.43 7.40 -18.81
C LEU A 615 27.23 7.40 -20.12
N GLU A 616 28.43 8.00 -20.15
CA GLU A 616 29.36 7.91 -21.29
C GLU A 616 29.68 6.45 -21.61
N LEU A 617 30.02 5.65 -20.59
CA LEU A 617 30.31 4.24 -20.74
C LEU A 617 29.07 3.47 -21.24
N ALA A 618 27.89 3.70 -20.66
CA ALA A 618 26.64 3.08 -21.12
C ALA A 618 26.32 3.41 -22.59
N GLN A 619 26.55 4.66 -23.02
CA GLN A 619 26.41 5.05 -24.42
C GLN A 619 27.42 4.32 -25.33
N GLU A 620 28.65 4.14 -24.87
CA GLU A 620 29.67 3.35 -25.58
C GLU A 620 29.20 1.90 -25.78
N TYR A 621 28.74 1.21 -24.72
CA TYR A 621 28.20 -0.15 -24.82
C TYR A 621 27.01 -0.23 -25.78
N ARG A 622 26.08 0.74 -25.71
CA ARG A 622 24.96 0.83 -26.66
C ARG A 622 25.45 0.96 -28.10
N SER A 623 26.45 1.80 -28.36
CA SER A 623 27.02 1.99 -29.71
C SER A 623 27.67 0.72 -30.27
N ARG A 624 28.11 -0.20 -29.40
CA ARG A 624 28.69 -1.50 -29.72
C ARG A 624 27.63 -2.61 -29.92
N GLY A 625 26.34 -2.29 -29.79
CA GLY A 625 25.27 -3.28 -29.85
C GLY A 625 25.18 -4.16 -28.59
N MET A 626 25.55 -3.61 -27.43
CA MET A 626 25.47 -4.28 -26.12
C MET A 626 24.43 -3.60 -25.21
N PRO A 627 23.13 -3.67 -25.56
CA PRO A 627 22.07 -2.96 -24.83
C PRO A 627 21.90 -3.43 -23.38
N ARG A 628 22.15 -4.71 -23.06
CA ARG A 628 22.03 -5.24 -21.68
C ARG A 628 23.09 -4.65 -20.78
N MET A 629 24.36 -4.65 -21.21
CA MET A 629 25.42 -3.97 -20.47
C MET A 629 25.17 -2.47 -20.37
N ALA A 630 24.68 -1.83 -21.44
CA ALA A 630 24.32 -0.41 -21.40
C ALA A 630 23.22 -0.11 -20.35
N MET A 631 22.17 -0.94 -20.30
CA MET A 631 21.12 -0.86 -19.29
C MET A 631 21.65 -1.12 -17.88
N GLU A 632 22.49 -2.14 -17.71
CA GLU A 632 23.05 -2.51 -16.40
C GLU A 632 23.95 -1.39 -15.85
N ILE A 633 24.79 -0.80 -16.69
CA ILE A 633 25.64 0.34 -16.32
C ILE A 633 24.79 1.56 -15.99
N ALA A 634 23.80 1.89 -16.83
CA ALA A 634 22.89 3.00 -16.55
C ALA A 634 22.11 2.79 -15.24
N ARG A 635 21.64 1.57 -14.97
CA ARG A 635 20.96 1.21 -13.73
C ARG A 635 21.88 1.42 -12.54
N ARG A 636 23.06 0.78 -12.52
CA ARG A 636 23.97 0.81 -11.37
C ARG A 636 24.60 2.18 -11.15
N MET A 637 25.04 2.87 -12.21
CA MET A 637 25.83 4.11 -12.10
C MET A 637 24.96 5.37 -11.98
N SER A 638 23.64 5.25 -12.11
CA SER A 638 22.73 6.38 -11.92
C SER A 638 22.34 6.64 -10.46
N ALA A 639 22.81 5.82 -9.52
CA ALA A 639 22.51 5.93 -8.09
C ALA A 639 21.00 6.03 -7.85
N ASN A 640 20.28 4.94 -8.12
CA ASN A 640 18.81 4.89 -8.08
C ASN A 640 18.14 5.85 -9.07
N PHE A 641 18.71 6.04 -10.26
CA PHE A 641 18.17 6.94 -11.28
C PHE A 641 18.03 8.40 -10.85
N SER A 642 18.83 8.86 -9.89
CA SER A 642 18.86 10.26 -9.45
C SER A 642 19.35 11.25 -10.52
N MET A 643 19.81 10.75 -11.67
CA MET A 643 20.06 11.51 -12.90
C MET A 643 18.92 11.26 -13.91
N PRO A 644 18.06 12.24 -14.21
CA PRO A 644 16.97 12.08 -15.18
C PRO A 644 17.44 11.57 -16.54
N ALA A 645 18.60 12.05 -17.03
CA ALA A 645 19.16 11.61 -18.31
C ALA A 645 19.52 10.11 -18.33
N ALA A 646 19.91 9.52 -17.19
CA ALA A 646 20.21 8.09 -17.10
C ALA A 646 18.92 7.26 -17.09
N LEU A 647 17.86 7.74 -16.45
CA LEU A 647 16.52 7.13 -16.50
C LEU A 647 15.93 7.17 -17.91
N ASP A 648 16.04 8.32 -18.58
CA ASP A 648 15.62 8.50 -19.98
C ASP A 648 16.41 7.58 -20.91
N PHE A 649 17.73 7.49 -20.71
CA PHE A 649 18.59 6.58 -21.47
C PHE A 649 18.19 5.12 -21.23
N TYR A 650 18.04 4.71 -19.98
CA TYR A 650 17.63 3.35 -19.61
C TYR A 650 16.28 2.99 -20.23
N SER A 651 15.27 3.85 -20.04
CA SER A 651 13.92 3.66 -20.58
C SER A 651 13.93 3.56 -22.10
N LYS A 652 14.74 4.40 -22.77
CA LYS A 652 14.91 4.37 -24.22
C LYS A 652 15.56 3.07 -24.69
N VAL A 653 16.64 2.62 -24.04
CA VAL A 653 17.30 1.36 -24.41
C VAL A 653 16.42 0.16 -24.12
N ALA A 654 15.71 0.14 -22.99
CA ALA A 654 14.74 -0.90 -22.65
C ALA A 654 13.62 -0.99 -23.70
N ARG A 655 13.01 0.15 -24.08
CA ARG A 655 11.99 0.23 -25.14
C ARG A 655 12.50 -0.27 -26.50
N GLU A 656 13.68 0.18 -26.92
CA GLU A 656 14.23 -0.19 -28.23
C GLU A 656 14.70 -1.64 -28.30
N SER A 657 15.23 -2.19 -27.20
CA SER A 657 15.79 -3.55 -27.17
C SER A 657 14.78 -4.62 -26.75
N GLY A 658 13.72 -4.25 -26.03
CA GLY A 658 12.76 -5.18 -25.43
C GLY A 658 13.35 -6.06 -24.33
N LEU A 659 14.52 -5.71 -23.78
CA LEU A 659 15.21 -6.49 -22.75
C LEU A 659 14.78 -6.07 -21.34
N SER A 660 14.82 -7.03 -20.41
CA SER A 660 14.70 -6.82 -18.96
C SER A 660 15.95 -7.36 -18.26
N LEU A 661 16.36 -6.69 -17.18
CA LEU A 661 17.45 -7.14 -16.30
C LEU A 661 16.94 -8.02 -15.15
N ALA A 662 15.63 -8.07 -14.95
CA ALA A 662 14.99 -8.78 -13.86
C ALA A 662 15.16 -10.31 -14.03
N ARG A 663 15.43 -11.02 -12.93
CA ARG A 663 15.63 -12.48 -12.93
C ARG A 663 14.68 -13.14 -11.94
N TRP A 664 13.91 -14.10 -12.43
CA TRP A 664 13.04 -14.93 -11.60
C TRP A 664 13.84 -15.77 -10.61
N ARG A 665 13.22 -16.02 -9.46
CA ARG A 665 13.75 -16.94 -8.44
C ARG A 665 12.71 -18.01 -8.13
N VAL A 666 13.14 -19.25 -7.94
CA VAL A 666 12.24 -20.32 -7.48
C VAL A 666 11.96 -20.11 -5.99
N ALA A 667 10.68 -20.05 -5.62
CA ALA A 667 10.26 -19.86 -4.22
C ALA A 667 10.21 -21.18 -3.43
N TYR A 668 9.83 -22.29 -4.08
CA TYR A 668 9.81 -23.61 -3.46
C TYR A 668 11.18 -24.29 -3.59
N ASN A 669 11.78 -24.71 -2.48
CA ASN A 669 13.12 -25.32 -2.48
C ASN A 669 13.17 -26.69 -3.19
N GLU A 670 12.02 -27.28 -3.54
CA GLU A 670 11.86 -28.58 -4.21
C GLU A 670 12.19 -29.82 -3.34
N PHE A 671 12.27 -29.63 -2.02
CA PHE A 671 12.53 -30.68 -1.03
C PHE A 671 11.43 -30.76 0.02
N ASP A 672 11.07 -29.64 0.63
CA ASP A 672 10.14 -29.52 1.74
C ASP A 672 9.51 -28.12 1.77
N LEU A 673 8.60 -27.90 2.72
CA LEU A 673 7.90 -26.62 2.89
C LEU A 673 8.66 -25.63 3.77
N GLU A 674 9.99 -25.75 3.90
CA GLU A 674 10.79 -24.72 4.59
C GLU A 674 10.60 -23.36 3.89
N GLY A 675 10.26 -22.33 4.66
CA GLY A 675 9.92 -21.00 4.15
C GLY A 675 8.47 -20.86 3.64
N TRP A 676 7.57 -21.75 4.05
CA TRP A 676 6.14 -21.68 3.80
C TRP A 676 5.32 -21.90 5.08
N SER A 677 4.20 -21.22 5.21
CA SER A 677 3.29 -21.30 6.37
C SER A 677 1.81 -21.34 5.96
N GLY A 678 0.97 -21.96 6.79
CA GLY A 678 -0.45 -22.18 6.52
C GLY A 678 -0.74 -23.43 5.68
N GLY A 679 -2.01 -23.73 5.43
CA GLY A 679 -2.42 -24.84 4.57
C GLY A 679 -2.28 -26.23 5.22
N GLU A 680 -2.28 -26.28 6.55
CA GLU A 680 -2.13 -27.49 7.37
C GLU A 680 -3.07 -28.61 6.92
N GLY A 681 -2.53 -29.83 6.84
CA GLY A 681 -3.25 -31.03 6.38
C GLY A 681 -3.72 -31.02 4.92
N SER A 682 -3.48 -29.92 4.19
CA SER A 682 -4.01 -29.68 2.85
C SER A 682 -2.93 -29.49 1.81
N PHE A 683 -1.73 -29.08 2.19
CA PHE A 683 -0.57 -28.97 1.29
C PHE A 683 0.54 -29.91 1.72
N GLU A 684 1.16 -30.59 0.76
CA GLU A 684 2.30 -31.47 1.00
C GLU A 684 3.38 -31.32 -0.08
N PRO A 685 4.67 -31.45 0.28
CA PRO A 685 5.74 -31.49 -0.71
C PRO A 685 5.64 -32.81 -1.50
N TYR A 686 5.65 -32.71 -2.83
CA TYR A 686 5.62 -33.85 -3.74
C TYR A 686 6.78 -33.74 -4.74
N GLY A 687 8.00 -33.97 -4.23
CA GLY A 687 9.22 -33.79 -5.00
C GLY A 687 9.34 -32.33 -5.49
N ARG A 688 9.33 -32.13 -6.81
CA ARG A 688 9.44 -30.79 -7.44
C ARG A 688 8.14 -29.98 -7.44
N GLN A 689 7.11 -30.53 -6.83
CA GLN A 689 5.77 -30.00 -6.85
C GLN A 689 5.30 -29.79 -5.42
N ILE A 690 4.35 -28.88 -5.25
CA ILE A 690 3.52 -28.82 -4.05
C ILE A 690 2.15 -29.37 -4.45
N GLN A 691 1.63 -30.32 -3.69
CA GLN A 691 0.28 -30.86 -3.91
C GLN A 691 -0.67 -30.29 -2.87
N SER A 692 -1.80 -29.75 -3.34
CA SER A 692 -2.96 -29.42 -2.51
C SER A 692 -4.00 -30.54 -2.58
N ALA A 693 -4.61 -30.86 -1.45
CA ALA A 693 -5.61 -31.92 -1.28
C ALA A 693 -6.69 -31.50 -0.25
N VAL A 694 -7.47 -30.46 -0.57
CA VAL A 694 -8.57 -30.00 0.29
C VAL A 694 -9.73 -31.00 0.20
N ARG A 695 -10.25 -31.41 1.36
CA ARG A 695 -11.34 -32.39 1.47
C ARG A 695 -12.67 -31.66 1.64
N GLU A 696 -13.71 -32.17 0.97
CA GLU A 696 -15.07 -31.66 1.13
C GLU A 696 -15.54 -31.77 2.59
N ASP A 697 -16.18 -30.72 3.09
CA ASP A 697 -16.82 -30.70 4.41
C ASP A 697 -18.35 -30.74 4.23
N PRO A 698 -19.01 -31.87 4.56
CA PRO A 698 -20.45 -32.03 4.41
C PRO A 698 -21.29 -31.11 5.29
N SER A 699 -20.69 -30.42 6.27
CA SER A 699 -21.38 -29.49 7.17
C SER A 699 -21.55 -28.09 6.58
N LEU A 700 -20.83 -27.77 5.50
CA LEU A 700 -20.96 -26.50 4.79
C LEU A 700 -22.18 -26.53 3.87
N GLY A 701 -22.93 -25.42 3.84
CA GLY A 701 -24.13 -25.30 3.00
C GLY A 701 -23.81 -25.35 1.49
N GLU A 702 -24.81 -25.73 0.67
CA GLU A 702 -24.69 -25.69 -0.79
C GLU A 702 -24.27 -24.28 -1.26
N GLY A 703 -23.14 -24.19 -1.98
CA GLY A 703 -22.63 -22.95 -2.56
C GLY A 703 -21.46 -22.29 -1.82
N VAL A 704 -20.99 -22.84 -0.69
CA VAL A 704 -19.80 -22.34 0.02
C VAL A 704 -18.53 -22.95 -0.58
N PHE A 705 -17.58 -22.11 -1.00
CA PHE A 705 -16.28 -22.56 -1.49
C PHE A 705 -15.32 -22.86 -0.33
N LEU A 706 -15.02 -24.13 -0.11
CA LEU A 706 -13.94 -24.51 0.79
C LEU A 706 -12.59 -24.35 0.10
N THR A 707 -11.74 -23.52 0.69
CA THR A 707 -10.41 -23.18 0.17
C THR A 707 -9.41 -23.13 1.31
N ASN A 708 -8.17 -23.53 1.04
CA ASN A 708 -7.03 -23.40 1.95
C ASN A 708 -5.86 -22.73 1.24
N GLU A 709 -5.14 -21.88 1.96
CA GLU A 709 -4.00 -21.10 1.46
C GLU A 709 -2.68 -21.58 2.06
N LEU A 710 -1.62 -21.59 1.25
CA LEU A 710 -0.23 -21.81 1.67
C LEU A 710 0.57 -20.54 1.34
N ALA A 711 1.02 -19.82 2.35
CA ALA A 711 1.75 -18.57 2.24
C ALA A 711 3.28 -18.80 2.20
N CYS A 712 3.99 -17.97 1.46
CA CYS A 712 5.45 -17.94 1.46
C CYS A 712 5.94 -17.02 2.59
N ASP A 713 6.94 -17.48 3.37
CA ASP A 713 7.54 -16.74 4.50
C ASP A 713 8.55 -15.67 4.03
N VAL A 714 8.24 -15.03 2.91
CA VAL A 714 8.98 -13.90 2.36
C VAL A 714 8.03 -12.72 2.35
N LEU A 715 8.36 -11.66 3.10
CA LEU A 715 7.60 -10.42 3.07
C LEU A 715 8.14 -9.52 1.96
N PHE A 716 7.25 -9.07 1.08
CA PHE A 716 7.52 -7.98 0.16
C PHE A 716 6.71 -6.77 0.60
N ASP A 717 7.42 -5.72 1.05
CA ASP A 717 6.82 -4.40 1.28
C ASP A 717 6.71 -3.61 -0.05
N ALA A 718 6.77 -4.30 -1.19
CA ALA A 718 7.14 -3.76 -2.50
C ALA A 718 6.39 -4.42 -3.67
N ASP A 719 6.62 -3.92 -4.88
CA ASP A 719 6.21 -4.56 -6.13
C ASP A 719 6.81 -5.98 -6.22
N PHE A 720 5.98 -6.93 -6.62
CA PHE A 720 6.43 -8.30 -6.83
C PHE A 720 5.65 -8.97 -7.95
N SER A 721 6.26 -9.98 -8.56
CA SER A 721 5.54 -10.92 -9.40
C SER A 721 5.60 -12.30 -8.79
N ILE A 722 4.51 -13.05 -8.91
CA ILE A 722 4.47 -14.47 -8.60
C ILE A 722 3.83 -15.22 -9.76
N GLU A 723 4.36 -16.39 -10.07
CA GLU A 723 3.75 -17.29 -11.03
C GLU A 723 3.91 -18.75 -10.62
N ALA A 724 2.97 -19.57 -11.07
CA ALA A 724 2.97 -21.01 -10.86
C ALA A 724 2.31 -21.72 -12.05
N GLU A 725 2.81 -22.91 -12.35
CA GLU A 725 2.11 -23.86 -13.21
C GLU A 725 1.17 -24.72 -12.37
N ILE A 726 -0.09 -24.78 -12.78
CA ILE A 726 -1.19 -25.39 -12.03
C ILE A 726 -1.78 -26.55 -12.84
N GLN A 727 -1.89 -27.72 -12.21
CA GLN A 727 -2.55 -28.90 -12.77
C GLN A 727 -3.73 -29.31 -11.87
N PHE A 728 -4.88 -29.55 -12.50
CA PHE A 728 -6.12 -29.94 -11.83
C PHE A 728 -6.33 -31.45 -11.87
N GLY A 729 -6.65 -32.04 -10.71
CA GLY A 729 -7.24 -33.37 -10.62
C GLY A 729 -8.71 -33.39 -11.07
N SER A 730 -9.29 -34.58 -11.25
CA SER A 730 -10.67 -34.73 -11.76
C SER A 730 -11.75 -34.14 -10.84
N GLU A 731 -11.47 -34.08 -9.54
CA GLU A 731 -12.38 -33.57 -8.50
C GLU A 731 -12.00 -32.15 -8.05
N ALA A 732 -11.02 -31.51 -8.69
CA ALA A 732 -10.58 -30.17 -8.31
C ALA A 732 -11.68 -29.15 -8.61
N THR A 733 -12.01 -28.30 -7.64
CA THR A 733 -13.00 -27.22 -7.79
C THR A 733 -12.36 -25.89 -8.18
N LEU A 734 -11.15 -25.62 -7.69
CA LEU A 734 -10.32 -24.46 -8.06
C LEU A 734 -8.87 -24.63 -7.62
N GLY A 735 -7.99 -23.79 -8.17
CA GLY A 735 -6.59 -23.63 -7.77
C GLY A 735 -6.01 -22.32 -8.29
N GLY A 736 -5.07 -21.72 -7.56
CA GLY A 736 -4.60 -20.37 -7.89
C GLY A 736 -3.48 -19.83 -7.02
N ILE A 737 -3.34 -18.51 -7.05
CA ILE A 737 -2.37 -17.72 -6.28
C ILE A 737 -3.13 -16.78 -5.34
N CYS A 738 -2.69 -16.69 -4.08
CA CYS A 738 -3.17 -15.70 -3.12
C CYS A 738 -2.14 -14.59 -2.88
N PHE A 739 -2.60 -13.40 -2.52
CA PHE A 739 -1.78 -12.22 -2.26
C PHE A 739 -2.52 -11.25 -1.32
N GLY A 740 -1.78 -10.34 -0.67
CA GLY A 740 -2.35 -9.43 0.34
C GLY A 740 -3.00 -10.15 1.53
N ARG A 741 -2.59 -11.39 1.83
CA ARG A 741 -3.17 -12.22 2.89
C ARG A 741 -2.90 -11.60 4.26
N LYS A 742 -3.96 -11.37 5.02
CA LYS A 742 -3.92 -10.90 6.41
C LYS A 742 -4.02 -12.05 7.40
N ASP A 743 -4.90 -13.00 7.12
CA ASP A 743 -5.10 -14.24 7.87
C ASP A 743 -5.77 -15.31 7.00
N ALA A 744 -6.27 -16.41 7.58
CA ALA A 744 -6.94 -17.50 6.86
C ALA A 744 -8.31 -17.12 6.29
N GLU A 745 -8.94 -16.07 6.80
CA GLU A 745 -10.29 -15.63 6.42
C GLU A 745 -10.26 -14.38 5.53
N ASN A 746 -9.11 -13.70 5.44
CA ASN A 746 -8.98 -12.40 4.77
C ASN A 746 -7.78 -12.41 3.80
N THR A 747 -8.07 -12.51 2.50
CA THR A 747 -7.05 -12.63 1.45
C THR A 747 -7.58 -12.19 0.08
N HIS A 748 -6.69 -11.74 -0.80
CA HIS A 748 -7.00 -11.63 -2.22
C HIS A 748 -6.51 -12.86 -2.97
N ALA A 749 -7.19 -13.24 -4.04
CA ALA A 749 -6.82 -14.39 -4.84
C ALA A 749 -7.10 -14.19 -6.33
N ALA A 750 -6.22 -14.75 -7.15
CA ALA A 750 -6.49 -15.05 -8.55
C ALA A 750 -6.63 -16.58 -8.67
N VAL A 751 -7.83 -17.06 -8.94
CA VAL A 751 -8.16 -18.50 -8.93
C VAL A 751 -8.70 -18.95 -10.27
N ILE A 752 -8.36 -20.19 -10.64
CA ILE A 752 -8.87 -20.82 -11.85
C ILE A 752 -9.84 -21.93 -11.45
N HIS A 753 -11.04 -21.87 -12.00
CA HIS A 753 -12.03 -22.92 -11.95
C HIS A 753 -11.87 -23.83 -13.17
N PRO A 754 -11.60 -25.14 -12.99
CA PRO A 754 -11.47 -26.07 -14.10
C PRO A 754 -12.81 -26.24 -14.82
N GLY A 755 -12.74 -26.60 -16.11
CA GLY A 755 -13.94 -26.79 -16.92
C GLY A 755 -14.76 -28.00 -16.50
N GLN A 756 -16.08 -27.92 -16.72
CA GLN A 756 -16.98 -29.05 -16.48
C GLN A 756 -16.61 -30.26 -17.35
N LYS A 757 -17.02 -31.47 -16.95
CA LYS A 757 -16.77 -32.71 -17.72
C LYS A 757 -17.24 -32.63 -19.18
N SER A 758 -18.28 -31.84 -19.46
CA SER A 758 -18.81 -31.58 -20.81
C SER A 758 -17.96 -30.62 -21.64
N SER A 759 -17.13 -29.79 -21.01
CA SER A 759 -16.22 -28.84 -21.66
C SER A 759 -14.92 -28.65 -20.84
N PRO A 760 -14.07 -29.69 -20.73
CA PRO A 760 -12.93 -29.70 -19.80
C PRO A 760 -11.84 -28.68 -20.17
N THR A 761 -11.89 -28.14 -21.39
CA THR A 761 -10.94 -27.14 -21.89
C THR A 761 -11.41 -25.70 -21.65
N LYS A 762 -12.63 -25.48 -21.16
CA LYS A 762 -13.18 -24.15 -20.87
C LYS A 762 -13.38 -23.98 -19.36
N GLY A 763 -12.55 -23.16 -18.73
CA GLY A 763 -12.65 -22.81 -17.32
C GLY A 763 -12.99 -21.34 -17.12
N PHE A 764 -12.93 -20.90 -15.86
CA PHE A 764 -13.04 -19.50 -15.48
C PHE A 764 -11.84 -19.08 -14.65
N LEU A 765 -11.45 -17.83 -14.77
CA LEU A 765 -10.48 -17.18 -13.90
C LEU A 765 -11.20 -16.06 -13.15
N ASP A 766 -11.10 -16.11 -11.83
CA ASP A 766 -11.68 -15.14 -10.94
C ASP A 766 -10.59 -14.37 -10.21
N VAL A 767 -10.76 -13.05 -10.11
CA VAL A 767 -10.01 -12.22 -9.17
C VAL A 767 -10.97 -11.85 -8.07
N SER A 768 -10.66 -12.26 -6.84
CA SER A 768 -11.62 -12.19 -5.73
C SER A 768 -10.95 -11.80 -4.42
N THR A 769 -11.76 -11.35 -3.49
CA THR A 769 -11.37 -11.09 -2.09
C THR A 769 -12.23 -11.92 -1.16
N LYS A 770 -11.57 -12.67 -0.29
CA LYS A 770 -12.18 -13.46 0.77
C LYS A 770 -12.31 -12.59 2.02
N HIS A 771 -13.47 -12.66 2.67
CA HIS A 771 -13.75 -12.07 3.96
C HIS A 771 -14.59 -13.05 4.79
N GLY A 772 -13.96 -13.75 5.73
CA GLY A 772 -14.60 -14.90 6.35
C GLY A 772 -14.86 -15.99 5.32
N SER A 773 -16.06 -16.55 5.37
CA SER A 773 -16.56 -17.50 4.37
C SER A 773 -17.08 -16.83 3.08
N GLU A 774 -17.17 -15.50 3.03
CA GLU A 774 -17.72 -14.77 1.89
C GLU A 774 -16.65 -14.40 0.87
N TRP A 775 -16.98 -14.56 -0.40
CA TRP A 775 -16.13 -14.18 -1.53
C TRP A 775 -16.77 -13.03 -2.29
N THR A 776 -16.05 -11.91 -2.39
CA THR A 776 -16.37 -10.81 -3.29
C THR A 776 -15.60 -10.97 -4.58
N TYR A 777 -16.30 -11.11 -5.69
CA TYR A 777 -15.71 -11.28 -7.02
C TYR A 777 -15.50 -9.91 -7.66
N HIS A 778 -14.25 -9.61 -8.04
CA HIS A 778 -13.89 -8.38 -8.73
C HIS A 778 -13.98 -8.54 -10.25
N ASP A 779 -13.58 -9.72 -10.72
CA ASP A 779 -13.51 -10.06 -12.13
C ASP A 779 -13.85 -11.55 -12.30
N HIS A 780 -14.60 -11.89 -13.34
CA HIS A 780 -14.98 -13.26 -13.70
C HIS A 780 -14.84 -13.46 -15.21
N THR A 781 -13.76 -14.14 -15.61
CA THR A 781 -13.31 -14.21 -17.00
C THR A 781 -13.26 -15.65 -17.51
N GLN A 782 -13.90 -15.92 -18.65
CA GLN A 782 -13.79 -17.24 -19.29
C GLN A 782 -12.37 -17.45 -19.85
N VAL A 783 -11.75 -18.60 -19.56
CA VAL A 783 -10.40 -18.93 -20.01
C VAL A 783 -10.32 -20.33 -20.65
N ASN A 784 -9.38 -20.50 -21.59
CA ASN A 784 -9.12 -21.78 -22.24
C ASN A 784 -7.96 -22.52 -21.55
N LEU A 785 -8.24 -23.67 -20.95
CA LEU A 785 -7.28 -24.47 -20.20
C LEU A 785 -6.40 -25.31 -21.13
N LYS A 786 -5.11 -25.36 -20.82
CA LYS A 786 -4.12 -26.26 -21.42
C LYS A 786 -4.04 -27.56 -20.59
N THR A 787 -3.68 -28.66 -21.25
CA THR A 787 -3.46 -29.95 -20.59
C THR A 787 -1.97 -30.31 -20.65
N PRO A 788 -1.35 -30.76 -19.54
CA PRO A 788 -1.90 -30.85 -18.18
C PRO A 788 -1.72 -29.58 -17.33
N TRP A 789 -0.83 -28.65 -17.72
CA TRP A 789 -0.43 -27.50 -16.91
C TRP A 789 -0.95 -26.18 -17.46
N ASN A 790 -1.38 -25.30 -16.55
CA ASN A 790 -1.81 -23.94 -16.82
C ASN A 790 -0.91 -22.96 -16.08
N LEU A 791 -0.30 -22.02 -16.79
CA LEU A 791 0.54 -21.00 -16.16
C LEU A 791 -0.32 -19.83 -15.71
N LEU A 792 -0.33 -19.55 -14.41
CA LEU A 792 -0.92 -18.34 -13.83
C LEU A 792 0.19 -17.44 -13.32
N ARG A 793 0.13 -16.16 -13.68
CA ARG A 793 1.05 -15.13 -13.21
C ARG A 793 0.27 -13.91 -12.72
N VAL A 794 0.70 -13.40 -11.57
CA VAL A 794 0.18 -12.18 -10.93
C VAL A 794 1.36 -11.22 -10.78
N ASP A 795 1.22 -10.01 -11.34
CA ASP A 795 2.15 -8.91 -11.13
C ASP A 795 1.49 -7.85 -10.25
N VAL A 796 2.09 -7.54 -9.11
CA VAL A 796 1.68 -6.45 -8.22
C VAL A 796 2.65 -5.28 -8.42
N VAL A 797 2.12 -4.15 -8.90
CA VAL A 797 2.87 -2.92 -9.15
C VAL A 797 2.09 -1.74 -8.57
N GLY A 798 2.58 -1.15 -7.48
CA GLY A 798 1.89 -0.11 -6.71
C GLY A 798 0.57 -0.62 -6.10
N ASP A 799 -0.54 -0.03 -6.50
CA ASP A 799 -1.91 -0.43 -6.14
C ASP A 799 -2.59 -1.26 -7.23
N THR A 800 -1.85 -1.69 -8.26
CA THR A 800 -2.39 -2.37 -9.43
C THR A 800 -1.92 -3.82 -9.52
N VAL A 801 -2.84 -4.71 -9.85
CA VAL A 801 -2.62 -6.14 -10.06
C VAL A 801 -2.84 -6.47 -11.54
N ASP A 802 -1.82 -6.95 -12.23
CA ASP A 802 -1.94 -7.48 -13.59
C ASP A 802 -2.01 -9.01 -13.56
N ILE A 803 -2.98 -9.57 -14.29
CA ILE A 803 -3.19 -11.01 -14.38
C ILE A 803 -2.79 -11.50 -15.77
N HIS A 804 -1.99 -12.56 -15.74
CA HIS A 804 -1.47 -13.24 -16.90
C HIS A 804 -1.86 -14.71 -16.87
N PHE A 805 -2.41 -15.20 -17.98
CA PHE A 805 -2.85 -16.58 -18.10
C PHE A 805 -2.25 -17.23 -19.35
N ASN A 806 -1.58 -18.37 -19.15
CA ASN A 806 -0.97 -19.19 -20.20
C ASN A 806 -0.01 -18.42 -21.13
N GLY A 807 0.66 -17.40 -20.60
CA GLY A 807 1.60 -16.51 -21.30
C GLY A 807 0.98 -15.26 -21.91
N HIS A 808 -0.34 -15.08 -21.81
CA HIS A 808 -1.06 -13.94 -22.37
C HIS A 808 -1.56 -13.01 -21.26
N TYR A 809 -1.58 -11.72 -21.53
CA TYR A 809 -2.24 -10.75 -20.66
C TYR A 809 -3.76 -10.94 -20.67
N LEU A 810 -4.37 -10.87 -19.49
CA LEU A 810 -5.80 -11.03 -19.31
C LEU A 810 -6.49 -9.75 -18.83
N LEU A 811 -6.06 -9.17 -17.70
CA LEU A 811 -6.64 -7.95 -17.16
C LEU A 811 -5.68 -7.22 -16.22
N SER A 812 -6.00 -5.97 -15.91
CA SER A 812 -5.40 -5.16 -14.86
C SER A 812 -6.48 -4.70 -13.90
N ARG A 813 -6.26 -4.86 -12.60
CA ARG A 813 -7.17 -4.42 -11.54
C ARG A 813 -6.47 -3.42 -10.64
N LYS A 814 -7.04 -2.23 -10.52
CA LYS A 814 -6.61 -1.27 -9.51
C LYS A 814 -7.32 -1.59 -8.18
N MET A 815 -6.55 -1.84 -7.12
CA MET A 815 -7.07 -1.99 -5.77
C MET A 815 -7.18 -0.63 -5.07
N PRO A 816 -7.99 -0.50 -4.00
CA PRO A 816 -8.20 0.80 -3.36
C PRO A 816 -6.97 1.39 -2.68
N SER A 817 -6.01 0.55 -2.28
CA SER A 817 -4.71 0.96 -1.74
C SER A 817 -3.66 -0.14 -1.92
N ARG A 818 -2.38 0.25 -1.82
CA ARG A 818 -1.27 -0.71 -1.74
C ARG A 818 -1.33 -1.55 -0.46
N ASP A 819 -1.80 -1.00 0.65
CA ASP A 819 -1.99 -1.74 1.91
C ASP A 819 -2.91 -2.95 1.77
N SER A 820 -3.91 -2.86 0.89
CA SER A 820 -4.74 -4.01 0.51
C SER A 820 -3.88 -5.16 -0.04
N LEU A 821 -2.88 -4.82 -0.86
CA LEU A 821 -1.99 -5.77 -1.52
C LEU A 821 -0.78 -6.17 -0.66
N GLN A 822 -0.45 -5.39 0.37
CA GLN A 822 0.56 -5.75 1.36
C GLN A 822 0.10 -6.94 2.20
N GLY A 823 1.03 -7.82 2.54
CA GLY A 823 0.76 -9.02 3.31
C GLY A 823 1.42 -10.23 2.67
N ALA A 824 1.05 -11.41 3.16
CA ALA A 824 1.60 -12.63 2.61
C ALA A 824 1.01 -12.96 1.24
N PHE A 825 1.75 -13.70 0.43
CA PHE A 825 1.33 -14.22 -0.86
C PHE A 825 1.71 -15.70 -0.95
N GLY A 826 1.11 -16.43 -1.89
CA GLY A 826 1.38 -17.85 -2.05
C GLY A 826 0.36 -18.55 -2.92
N LEU A 827 -0.02 -19.77 -2.52
CA LEU A 827 -0.88 -20.68 -3.27
C LEU A 827 -2.25 -20.81 -2.59
N ILE A 828 -3.28 -21.10 -3.37
CA ILE A 828 -4.63 -21.37 -2.85
C ILE A 828 -5.25 -22.56 -3.59
N GLY A 829 -5.74 -23.55 -2.85
CA GLY A 829 -6.42 -24.73 -3.40
C GLY A 829 -7.85 -24.84 -2.89
N GLY A 830 -8.76 -25.33 -3.74
CA GLY A 830 -10.10 -25.75 -3.34
C GLY A 830 -10.22 -27.26 -3.22
N VAL A 831 -11.44 -27.72 -2.90
CA VAL A 831 -11.79 -29.15 -2.82
C VAL A 831 -11.23 -29.94 -4.00
N GLY A 832 -10.66 -31.11 -3.70
CA GLY A 832 -10.00 -31.97 -4.67
C GLY A 832 -8.49 -31.79 -4.69
N LYS A 833 -7.85 -32.33 -5.73
CA LYS A 833 -6.38 -32.33 -5.84
C LYS A 833 -5.91 -31.30 -6.86
N VAL A 834 -4.99 -30.45 -6.45
CA VAL A 834 -4.30 -29.51 -7.33
C VAL A 834 -2.79 -29.66 -7.15
N GLN A 835 -2.04 -29.64 -8.24
CA GLN A 835 -0.57 -29.68 -8.19
C GLN A 835 0.00 -28.36 -8.70
N TYR A 836 1.05 -27.90 -8.04
CA TYR A 836 1.79 -26.68 -8.36
C TYR A 836 3.24 -27.03 -8.66
N GLN A 837 3.80 -26.45 -9.71
CA GLN A 837 5.22 -26.55 -10.01
C GLN A 837 5.75 -25.24 -10.61
N ASN A 838 7.07 -25.12 -10.71
CA ASN A 838 7.74 -23.91 -11.20
C ASN A 838 7.18 -22.65 -10.51
N ILE A 839 7.08 -22.70 -9.18
CA ILE A 839 6.60 -21.57 -8.38
C ILE A 839 7.74 -20.56 -8.32
N ARG A 840 7.58 -19.46 -9.06
CA ARG A 840 8.63 -18.45 -9.23
C ARG A 840 8.14 -17.11 -8.68
N ILE A 841 9.07 -16.39 -8.08
CA ILE A 841 8.87 -15.03 -7.59
C ILE A 841 9.88 -14.09 -8.24
N LEU A 842 9.44 -12.87 -8.48
CA LEU A 842 10.29 -11.77 -8.90
C LEU A 842 10.10 -10.65 -7.89
N ALA A 843 11.04 -10.57 -6.94
CA ALA A 843 11.12 -9.44 -6.04
C ALA A 843 11.64 -8.23 -6.82
N ARG A 844 10.92 -7.11 -6.77
CA ARG A 844 11.35 -5.86 -7.39
C ARG A 844 11.63 -4.87 -6.26
N ASP A 845 12.75 -4.15 -6.34
CA ASP A 845 12.97 -3.05 -5.41
C ASP A 845 11.83 -2.05 -5.64
N PRO A 846 11.08 -1.65 -4.59
CA PRO A 846 9.91 -0.77 -4.74
C PRO A 846 10.28 0.58 -5.35
N HIS A 847 11.56 0.94 -5.35
CA HIS A 847 12.04 2.17 -5.89
C HIS A 847 12.95 1.99 -7.13
N ASP A 848 13.01 0.79 -7.71
CA ASP A 848 13.57 0.57 -9.05
C ASP A 848 12.47 0.88 -10.09
N PRO A 849 12.56 1.99 -10.84
CA PRO A 849 11.57 2.35 -11.84
C PRO A 849 11.51 1.32 -12.98
N ALA A 850 12.46 0.39 -13.10
CA ALA A 850 12.41 -0.69 -14.08
C ALA A 850 11.10 -1.48 -13.99
N ALA A 851 10.57 -1.73 -12.79
CA ALA A 851 9.30 -2.46 -12.64
C ALA A 851 8.14 -1.78 -13.37
N ARG A 852 7.98 -0.49 -13.11
CA ARG A 852 6.98 0.38 -13.74
C ARG A 852 7.25 0.57 -15.23
N ILE A 853 8.50 0.84 -15.62
CA ILE A 853 8.88 1.02 -17.04
C ILE A 853 8.64 -0.26 -17.82
N GLU A 854 9.03 -1.42 -17.29
CA GLU A 854 8.77 -2.71 -17.92
C GLU A 854 7.28 -2.98 -18.04
N ARG A 855 6.49 -2.61 -17.01
CA ARG A 855 5.04 -2.68 -17.08
C ARG A 855 4.50 -1.77 -18.17
N GLU A 856 4.92 -0.50 -18.23
CA GLU A 856 4.53 0.46 -19.27
C GLU A 856 4.86 -0.06 -20.67
N ILE A 857 6.10 -0.52 -20.88
CA ILE A 857 6.56 -1.14 -22.14
C ILE A 857 5.69 -2.35 -22.47
N ALA A 858 5.43 -3.22 -21.49
CA ALA A 858 4.62 -4.40 -21.72
C ALA A 858 3.18 -4.02 -22.08
N MET A 859 2.61 -2.98 -21.47
CA MET A 859 1.27 -2.47 -21.80
C MET A 859 1.23 -1.80 -23.18
N GLU A 860 2.24 -1.02 -23.54
CA GLU A 860 2.42 -0.44 -24.88
C GLU A 860 2.50 -1.56 -25.94
N GLN A 861 3.37 -2.56 -25.73
CA GLN A 861 3.52 -3.70 -26.62
C GLN A 861 2.23 -4.51 -26.75
N ARG A 862 1.45 -4.68 -25.67
CA ARG A 862 0.14 -5.36 -25.70
C ARG A 862 -0.90 -4.56 -26.47
N ALA A 863 -0.86 -3.23 -26.35
CA ALA A 863 -1.73 -2.34 -27.12
C ALA A 863 -1.48 -2.51 -28.62
N GLU A 864 -0.21 -2.54 -29.02
CA GLU A 864 0.23 -2.64 -30.41
C GLU A 864 0.14 -4.06 -30.98
N ASN A 865 0.37 -5.10 -30.16
CA ASN A 865 0.36 -6.50 -30.57
C ASN A 865 -0.75 -7.30 -29.87
N PRO A 866 -1.88 -7.55 -30.55
CA PRO A 866 -2.97 -8.37 -30.03
C PRO A 866 -2.59 -9.80 -29.65
N GLU A 867 -1.51 -10.38 -30.19
CA GLU A 867 -1.08 -11.76 -29.87
C GLU A 867 -0.57 -11.92 -28.43
N LEU A 868 -0.14 -10.82 -27.81
CA LEU A 868 0.31 -10.79 -26.41
C LEU A 868 -0.86 -10.79 -25.41
N ARG A 869 -2.10 -10.65 -25.90
CA ARG A 869 -3.33 -10.64 -25.11
C ARG A 869 -4.12 -11.92 -25.34
N ALA A 870 -4.94 -12.29 -24.36
CA ALA A 870 -5.91 -13.35 -24.60
C ALA A 870 -6.87 -12.93 -25.73
N PRO A 871 -7.25 -13.83 -26.66
CA PRO A 871 -8.08 -13.48 -27.80
C PRO A 871 -9.39 -12.78 -27.41
N GLY A 872 -9.60 -11.58 -27.96
CA GLY A 872 -10.79 -10.77 -27.70
C GLY A 872 -10.77 -10.00 -26.38
N VAL A 873 -9.65 -9.91 -25.67
CA VAL A 873 -9.50 -9.03 -24.48
C VAL A 873 -9.13 -7.61 -24.90
N PHE A 874 -9.85 -6.64 -24.35
CA PHE A 874 -9.68 -5.21 -24.60
C PHE A 874 -9.49 -4.38 -23.33
N SER A 875 -9.46 -4.97 -22.14
CA SER A 875 -9.18 -4.27 -20.86
C SER A 875 -8.05 -3.24 -20.98
N GLY A 876 -8.34 -1.97 -20.67
CA GLY A 876 -7.42 -0.84 -20.76
C GLY A 876 -7.16 -0.30 -22.17
N GLN A 877 -7.86 -0.80 -23.19
CA GLN A 877 -7.70 -0.44 -24.60
C GLN A 877 -9.01 0.10 -25.19
N VAL A 878 -8.90 0.85 -26.28
CA VAL A 878 -10.07 1.21 -27.10
C VAL A 878 -10.47 -0.03 -27.92
N PRO A 879 -11.71 -0.53 -27.80
CA PRO A 879 -12.10 -1.74 -28.53
C PRO A 879 -12.38 -1.45 -30.02
N PRO A 880 -12.45 -2.48 -30.87
CA PRO A 880 -12.71 -2.31 -32.31
C PRO A 880 -14.04 -1.59 -32.58
N PRO A 881 -14.15 -0.77 -33.65
CA PRO A 881 -15.40 -0.09 -33.99
C PRO A 881 -16.51 -1.11 -34.27
N LEU A 882 -17.75 -0.74 -33.95
CA LEU A 882 -18.93 -1.54 -34.26
C LEU A 882 -19.15 -1.53 -35.78
N GLN A 883 -19.20 -2.73 -36.38
CA GLN A 883 -19.53 -2.95 -37.78
C GLN A 883 -20.91 -3.60 -37.84
N VAL A 884 -21.94 -2.76 -37.89
CA VAL A 884 -23.35 -3.15 -37.82
C VAL A 884 -24.08 -2.71 -39.08
N SER A 885 -25.02 -3.53 -39.51
CA SER A 885 -25.80 -3.37 -40.74
C SER A 885 -27.05 -2.49 -40.55
N ASP A 886 -27.67 -2.54 -39.36
CA ASP A 886 -28.90 -1.83 -39.06
C ASP A 886 -29.03 -1.55 -37.55
N TRP A 887 -29.84 -0.54 -37.19
CA TRP A 887 -30.19 -0.19 -35.82
C TRP A 887 -31.68 -0.48 -35.60
N ILE A 888 -31.96 -1.57 -34.90
CA ILE A 888 -33.31 -2.09 -34.68
C ILE A 888 -34.08 -1.24 -33.67
N GLN A 889 -33.38 -0.67 -32.68
CA GLN A 889 -33.94 0.17 -31.64
C GLN A 889 -32.95 1.29 -31.28
N GLY A 890 -33.46 2.51 -31.09
CA GLY A 890 -32.63 3.67 -30.73
C GLY A 890 -31.99 4.35 -31.94
N GLU A 891 -31.06 5.26 -31.68
CA GLU A 891 -30.37 6.04 -32.71
C GLU A 891 -29.01 5.40 -33.02
N PRO A 892 -28.50 5.54 -34.27
CA PRO A 892 -27.15 5.10 -34.61
C PRO A 892 -26.08 5.75 -33.72
N LEU A 893 -25.18 4.94 -33.17
CA LEU A 893 -24.07 5.39 -32.32
C LEU A 893 -22.75 4.76 -32.74
N THR A 894 -21.70 5.57 -32.76
CA THR A 894 -20.32 5.10 -32.90
C THR A 894 -19.60 5.14 -31.55
N LEU A 895 -18.56 4.31 -31.38
CA LEU A 895 -17.76 4.33 -30.16
C LEU A 895 -17.03 5.66 -29.94
N GLU A 896 -16.70 6.38 -31.03
CA GLU A 896 -16.09 7.70 -30.96
C GLU A 896 -17.04 8.74 -30.35
N GLU A 897 -18.32 8.71 -30.73
CA GLU A 897 -19.35 9.62 -30.19
C GLU A 897 -19.66 9.37 -28.71
N LEU A 898 -19.29 8.20 -28.20
CA LEU A 898 -19.43 7.85 -26.78
C LEU A 898 -18.30 8.40 -25.92
N ARG A 899 -17.18 8.85 -26.51
CA ARG A 899 -16.08 9.47 -25.74
C ARG A 899 -16.56 10.70 -24.97
N GLY A 900 -16.03 10.86 -23.77
CA GLY A 900 -16.45 11.84 -22.77
C GLY A 900 -17.59 11.36 -21.87
N ARG A 901 -18.11 10.15 -22.06
CA ARG A 901 -19.16 9.54 -21.23
C ARG A 901 -18.90 8.05 -21.07
N PRO A 902 -19.32 7.43 -19.96
CA PRO A 902 -19.26 5.98 -19.86
C PRO A 902 -20.29 5.32 -20.78
N ALA A 903 -19.96 4.13 -21.28
CA ALA A 903 -20.86 3.34 -22.10
C ALA A 903 -20.78 1.85 -21.81
N VAL A 904 -21.87 1.13 -22.04
CA VAL A 904 -21.98 -0.32 -21.85
C VAL A 904 -22.32 -0.95 -23.19
N LEU A 905 -21.43 -1.79 -23.70
CA LEU A 905 -21.66 -2.63 -24.87
C LEU A 905 -22.04 -4.03 -24.41
N VAL A 906 -23.09 -4.60 -24.99
CA VAL A 906 -23.58 -5.93 -24.64
C VAL A 906 -23.70 -6.79 -25.89
N PHE A 907 -23.12 -7.98 -25.87
CA PHE A 907 -23.31 -9.01 -26.89
C PHE A 907 -24.43 -9.94 -26.46
N TRP A 908 -25.53 -9.90 -27.19
CA TRP A 908 -26.80 -10.49 -26.78
C TRP A 908 -27.61 -10.93 -28.00
N THR A 909 -28.37 -12.02 -27.87
CA THR A 909 -29.32 -12.45 -28.91
C THR A 909 -30.64 -12.91 -28.26
N PRO A 910 -31.78 -12.77 -28.97
CA PRO A 910 -33.05 -13.35 -28.54
C PRO A 910 -32.97 -14.84 -28.21
N GLN A 911 -32.14 -15.60 -28.94
CA GLN A 911 -31.94 -17.03 -28.66
C GLN A 911 -31.18 -17.25 -27.35
N GLN A 912 -30.11 -16.50 -27.10
CA GLN A 912 -29.36 -16.58 -25.83
C GLN A 912 -30.24 -16.17 -24.64
N ASP A 913 -31.06 -15.14 -24.80
CA ASP A 913 -31.97 -14.62 -23.76
C ASP A 913 -32.98 -15.68 -23.27
N GLN A 914 -33.32 -16.67 -24.11
CA GLN A 914 -34.17 -17.80 -23.70
C GLN A 914 -33.44 -18.75 -22.74
N PHE A 915 -32.11 -18.83 -22.81
CA PHE A 915 -31.30 -19.69 -21.96
C PHE A 915 -30.82 -18.97 -20.70
N ILE A 916 -30.44 -17.70 -20.81
CA ILE A 916 -30.05 -16.85 -19.70
C ILE A 916 -30.78 -15.51 -19.88
N PRO A 917 -31.98 -15.34 -19.30
CA PRO A 917 -32.74 -14.10 -19.42
C PRO A 917 -31.98 -12.92 -18.82
N VAL A 918 -31.69 -11.90 -19.65
CA VAL A 918 -30.93 -10.71 -19.23
C VAL A 918 -31.64 -9.38 -19.49
N ALA A 919 -32.73 -9.38 -20.25
CA ALA A 919 -33.41 -8.15 -20.64
C ALA A 919 -33.86 -7.28 -19.45
N ALA A 920 -34.44 -7.90 -18.41
CA ALA A 920 -34.87 -7.18 -17.21
C ALA A 920 -33.69 -6.54 -16.45
N TYR A 921 -32.55 -7.23 -16.40
CA TYR A 921 -31.34 -6.76 -15.73
C TYR A 921 -30.75 -5.53 -16.44
N TYR A 922 -30.63 -5.57 -17.76
CA TYR A 922 -30.11 -4.43 -18.53
C TYR A 922 -31.02 -3.21 -18.44
N SER A 923 -32.33 -3.39 -18.51
CA SER A 923 -33.29 -2.31 -18.29
C SER A 923 -33.20 -1.74 -16.87
N HIS A 924 -32.98 -2.58 -15.85
CA HIS A 924 -32.78 -2.12 -14.47
C HIS A 924 -31.55 -1.22 -14.33
N LEU A 925 -30.39 -1.68 -14.80
CA LEU A 925 -29.15 -0.91 -14.72
C LEU A 925 -29.18 0.34 -15.60
N GLN A 926 -29.75 0.26 -16.79
CA GLN A 926 -29.94 1.42 -17.67
C GLN A 926 -30.75 2.50 -16.94
N ASN A 927 -31.86 2.13 -16.29
CA ASN A 927 -32.70 3.07 -15.56
C ASN A 927 -31.94 3.71 -14.39
N GLN A 928 -31.13 2.93 -13.68
CA GLN A 928 -30.33 3.42 -12.56
C GLN A 928 -29.24 4.42 -12.99
N TYR A 929 -28.53 4.15 -14.08
CA TYR A 929 -27.32 4.90 -14.45
C TYR A 929 -27.50 5.91 -15.60
N SER A 930 -28.64 5.91 -16.30
CA SER A 930 -28.88 6.82 -17.43
C SER A 930 -28.90 8.30 -17.03
N ALA A 931 -29.40 8.61 -15.83
CA ALA A 931 -29.39 9.98 -15.27
C ALA A 931 -27.97 10.53 -15.07
N LEU A 932 -27.01 9.62 -14.86
CA LEU A 932 -25.58 9.91 -14.71
C LEU A 932 -24.84 9.97 -16.06
N GLY A 933 -25.56 9.82 -17.17
CA GLY A 933 -25.03 9.96 -18.52
C GLY A 933 -24.49 8.67 -19.15
N VAL A 934 -24.60 7.52 -18.48
CA VAL A 934 -24.15 6.22 -19.00
C VAL A 934 -25.01 5.80 -20.20
N ARG A 935 -24.36 5.38 -21.29
CA ARG A 935 -25.02 4.93 -22.53
C ARG A 935 -24.99 3.41 -22.69
N TRP A 936 -26.01 2.84 -23.34
CA TRP A 936 -26.14 1.39 -23.50
C TRP A 936 -26.35 1.04 -24.98
N VAL A 937 -25.59 0.04 -25.44
CA VAL A 937 -25.65 -0.51 -26.80
C VAL A 937 -25.63 -2.04 -26.71
N ALA A 938 -26.65 -2.70 -27.26
CA ALA A 938 -26.70 -4.14 -27.45
C ALA A 938 -26.45 -4.48 -28.92
N VAL A 939 -25.58 -5.46 -29.18
CA VAL A 939 -25.25 -5.95 -30.52
C VAL A 939 -25.76 -7.37 -30.67
N VAL A 940 -26.56 -7.60 -31.71
CA VAL A 940 -27.19 -8.88 -32.06
C VAL A 940 -26.49 -9.49 -33.26
N ASP A 941 -26.27 -10.80 -33.23
CA ASP A 941 -25.66 -11.57 -34.31
C ASP A 941 -26.65 -11.86 -35.46
N ASN A 942 -26.21 -12.63 -36.45
CA ASN A 942 -27.03 -13.03 -37.59
C ASN A 942 -27.88 -14.28 -37.38
N SER A 943 -27.93 -14.82 -36.15
CA SER A 943 -28.84 -15.92 -35.78
C SER A 943 -30.30 -15.46 -35.78
N ASN A 944 -30.53 -14.16 -35.66
CA ASN A 944 -31.83 -13.51 -35.68
C ASN A 944 -31.89 -12.41 -36.76
N THR A 945 -32.98 -12.35 -37.50
CA THR A 945 -33.28 -11.24 -38.42
C THR A 945 -33.73 -9.99 -37.65
N ALA A 946 -33.58 -8.80 -38.23
CA ALA A 946 -34.10 -7.55 -37.66
C ALA A 946 -35.59 -7.66 -37.24
N ALA A 947 -36.42 -8.30 -38.08
CA ALA A 947 -37.84 -8.51 -37.79
C ALA A 947 -38.08 -9.44 -36.58
N SER A 948 -37.33 -10.55 -36.47
CA SER A 948 -37.46 -11.47 -35.33
C SER A 948 -36.96 -10.84 -34.02
N THR A 949 -35.88 -10.05 -34.08
CA THR A 949 -35.35 -9.34 -32.92
C THR A 949 -36.33 -8.27 -32.46
N LEU A 950 -36.88 -7.47 -33.37
CA LEU A 950 -37.92 -6.48 -33.05
C LEU A 950 -39.17 -7.15 -32.44
N SER A 951 -39.57 -8.32 -32.96
CA SER A 951 -40.66 -9.11 -32.39
C SER A 951 -40.35 -9.58 -30.96
N TRP A 952 -39.12 -10.00 -30.67
CA TRP A 952 -38.71 -10.39 -29.31
C TRP A 952 -38.76 -9.22 -28.34
N LEU A 953 -38.21 -8.06 -28.75
CA LEU A 953 -38.17 -6.83 -27.95
C LEU A 953 -39.58 -6.31 -27.61
N SER A 954 -40.58 -6.59 -28.44
CA SER A 954 -41.98 -6.22 -28.14
C SER A 954 -42.54 -6.96 -26.92
N GLY A 955 -42.04 -8.15 -26.60
CA GLY A 955 -42.40 -8.94 -25.41
C GLY A 955 -41.41 -8.82 -24.26
N HIS A 956 -40.15 -8.47 -24.55
CA HIS A 956 -39.05 -8.36 -23.58
C HIS A 956 -38.30 -7.04 -23.83
N PRO A 957 -38.85 -5.88 -23.43
CA PRO A 957 -38.30 -4.59 -23.78
C PRO A 957 -36.94 -4.35 -23.10
N LEU A 958 -35.96 -3.92 -23.90
CA LEU A 958 -34.69 -3.36 -23.44
C LEU A 958 -34.81 -1.84 -23.38
N GLU A 959 -35.50 -1.31 -22.37
CA GLU A 959 -35.82 0.12 -22.31
C GLU A 959 -34.56 0.99 -22.24
N GLY A 960 -34.47 1.99 -23.11
CA GLY A 960 -33.35 2.93 -23.15
C GLY A 960 -32.01 2.36 -23.61
N VAL A 961 -31.98 1.12 -24.13
CA VAL A 961 -30.82 0.48 -24.77
C VAL A 961 -30.92 0.64 -26.29
N ASN A 962 -29.82 1.01 -26.96
CA ASN A 962 -29.78 1.02 -28.43
C ASN A 962 -29.43 -0.39 -28.91
N VAL A 963 -30.16 -0.94 -29.89
CA VAL A 963 -29.97 -2.32 -30.37
C VAL A 963 -29.54 -2.31 -31.83
N ALA A 964 -28.37 -2.87 -32.11
CA ALA A 964 -27.79 -2.94 -33.45
C ALA A 964 -27.66 -4.39 -33.94
N LEU A 965 -27.74 -4.59 -35.26
CA LEU A 965 -27.64 -5.89 -35.92
C LEU A 965 -26.31 -6.04 -36.68
N ASP A 966 -25.53 -7.04 -36.32
CA ASP A 966 -24.33 -7.49 -37.05
C ASP A 966 -24.65 -8.70 -37.94
N ASP A 967 -25.34 -8.46 -39.05
CA ASP A 967 -25.72 -9.51 -40.01
C ASP A 967 -24.48 -10.18 -40.66
N SER A 968 -23.34 -9.49 -40.66
CA SER A 968 -22.08 -9.94 -41.26
C SER A 968 -21.14 -10.69 -40.32
N MET A 969 -21.48 -10.81 -39.02
CA MET A 969 -20.63 -11.35 -37.95
C MET A 969 -19.31 -10.61 -37.73
N GLN A 970 -19.10 -9.44 -38.32
CA GLN A 970 -17.81 -8.73 -38.27
C GLN A 970 -17.50 -8.18 -36.87
N THR A 971 -18.51 -7.66 -36.18
CA THR A 971 -18.38 -7.20 -34.79
C THR A 971 -18.22 -8.40 -33.87
N PHE A 972 -19.04 -9.44 -34.01
CA PHE A 972 -18.91 -10.66 -33.19
C PHE A 972 -17.54 -11.33 -33.35
N GLU A 973 -17.03 -11.43 -34.57
CA GLU A 973 -15.69 -11.96 -34.84
C GLU A 973 -14.57 -11.07 -34.27
N ALA A 974 -14.67 -9.74 -34.45
CA ALA A 974 -13.68 -8.79 -33.94
C ALA A 974 -13.57 -8.82 -32.42
N TYR A 975 -14.70 -9.06 -31.74
CA TYR A 975 -14.76 -9.19 -30.29
C TYR A 975 -14.55 -10.62 -29.81
N ASN A 976 -14.29 -11.59 -30.69
CA ASN A 976 -14.10 -13.01 -30.36
C ASN A 976 -15.30 -13.64 -29.61
N VAL A 977 -16.53 -13.21 -29.94
CA VAL A 977 -17.78 -13.81 -29.45
C VAL A 977 -18.22 -14.85 -30.49
N LYS A 978 -17.63 -16.05 -30.41
CA LYS A 978 -17.83 -17.15 -31.37
C LYS A 978 -17.46 -18.50 -30.75
N ASP A 979 -17.67 -19.58 -31.49
CA ASP A 979 -17.25 -20.92 -31.07
C ASP A 979 -15.75 -20.97 -30.73
N GLY A 980 -15.44 -21.40 -29.50
CA GLY A 980 -14.08 -21.44 -28.95
C GLY A 980 -13.58 -20.11 -28.36
N GLY A 981 -14.33 -19.02 -28.53
CA GLY A 981 -14.10 -17.72 -27.91
C GLY A 981 -14.99 -17.47 -26.69
N TRP A 982 -15.32 -16.20 -26.47
CA TRP A 982 -16.19 -15.76 -25.39
C TRP A 982 -17.64 -16.23 -25.59
N GLY A 983 -18.25 -16.72 -24.51
CA GLY A 983 -19.68 -17.02 -24.46
C GLY A 983 -20.55 -15.76 -24.39
N MET A 984 -21.84 -15.93 -24.66
CA MET A 984 -22.88 -14.92 -24.41
C MET A 984 -23.68 -15.30 -23.15
N PRO A 985 -24.20 -14.32 -22.38
CA PRO A 985 -24.07 -12.88 -22.59
C PRO A 985 -22.67 -12.38 -22.21
N ARG A 986 -22.17 -11.39 -22.97
CA ARG A 986 -20.91 -10.68 -22.65
C ARG A 986 -21.16 -9.18 -22.58
N ILE A 987 -20.57 -8.54 -21.59
CA ILE A 987 -20.68 -7.10 -21.35
C ILE A 987 -19.27 -6.48 -21.41
N ILE A 988 -19.18 -5.27 -21.95
CA ILE A 988 -17.98 -4.43 -22.00
C ILE A 988 -18.34 -3.03 -21.53
N LEU A 989 -17.69 -2.57 -20.47
CA LEU A 989 -17.83 -1.23 -19.90
C LEU A 989 -16.72 -0.34 -20.42
N LEU A 990 -17.09 0.76 -21.05
CA LEU A 990 -16.21 1.82 -21.53
C LEU A 990 -16.20 2.97 -20.53
N ASP A 991 -15.00 3.47 -20.22
CA ASP A 991 -14.80 4.70 -19.46
C ASP A 991 -14.97 5.94 -20.35
N VAL A 992 -14.91 7.12 -19.75
CA VAL A 992 -15.04 8.43 -20.40
C VAL A 992 -13.96 8.69 -21.46
N ASP A 993 -12.83 7.97 -21.45
CA ASP A 993 -11.80 8.05 -22.49
C ASP A 993 -12.04 7.07 -23.66
N GLY A 994 -13.09 6.26 -23.58
CA GLY A 994 -13.46 5.23 -24.56
C GLY A 994 -12.66 3.93 -24.44
N LYS A 995 -11.83 3.77 -23.40
CA LYS A 995 -11.15 2.50 -23.12
C LYS A 995 -12.03 1.57 -22.30
N VAL A 996 -11.82 0.27 -22.43
CA VAL A 996 -12.52 -0.74 -21.64
C VAL A 996 -12.04 -0.68 -20.19
N ALA A 997 -12.94 -0.33 -19.27
CA ALA A 997 -12.74 -0.37 -17.83
C ALA A 997 -13.01 -1.76 -17.24
N TRP A 998 -13.92 -2.52 -17.85
CA TRP A 998 -14.26 -3.87 -17.43
C TRP A 998 -14.90 -4.65 -18.58
N GLU A 999 -14.68 -5.97 -18.65
CA GLU A 999 -15.36 -6.85 -19.59
C GLU A 999 -15.55 -8.25 -19.00
N GLY A 1000 -16.68 -8.90 -19.28
CA GLY A 1000 -16.96 -10.21 -18.70
C GLY A 1000 -18.39 -10.70 -18.90
N SER A 1001 -18.71 -11.79 -18.22
CA SER A 1001 -20.09 -12.30 -18.08
C SER A 1001 -20.75 -11.63 -16.87
N PRO A 1002 -22.05 -11.30 -16.92
CA PRO A 1002 -22.78 -10.85 -15.74
C PRO A 1002 -23.01 -11.98 -14.71
N GLY A 1003 -22.60 -13.22 -14.94
CA GLY A 1003 -22.72 -14.30 -13.95
C GLY A 1003 -24.15 -14.76 -13.64
N LEU A 1004 -25.11 -14.43 -14.51
CA LEU A 1004 -26.52 -14.79 -14.32
C LEU A 1004 -26.77 -16.29 -14.52
N LYS A 1005 -27.66 -16.86 -13.69
CA LYS A 1005 -27.97 -18.30 -13.70
C LYS A 1005 -28.78 -18.69 -14.93
N ALA A 1006 -28.36 -19.78 -15.58
CA ALA A 1006 -29.11 -20.37 -16.70
C ALA A 1006 -30.52 -20.80 -16.27
N GLY A 1007 -31.50 -20.51 -17.13
CA GLY A 1007 -32.92 -20.79 -16.95
C GLY A 1007 -33.66 -19.82 -16.02
N VAL A 1008 -32.95 -19.02 -15.22
CA VAL A 1008 -33.54 -18.09 -14.24
C VAL A 1008 -33.33 -16.64 -14.66
N GLY A 1009 -32.10 -16.27 -15.02
CA GLY A 1009 -31.75 -14.88 -15.31
C GLY A 1009 -31.63 -14.04 -14.04
N TRP A 1010 -32.04 -12.77 -14.13
CA TRP A 1010 -32.11 -11.82 -13.01
C TRP A 1010 -33.56 -11.52 -12.62
N MET A 1011 -33.82 -11.41 -11.33
CA MET A 1011 -35.09 -10.99 -10.75
C MET A 1011 -34.90 -9.76 -9.83
N PRO A 1012 -35.89 -8.86 -9.73
CA PRO A 1012 -35.83 -7.76 -8.78
C PRO A 1012 -35.61 -8.25 -7.34
N GLY A 1013 -34.53 -7.78 -6.72
CA GLY A 1013 -34.10 -8.19 -5.38
C GLY A 1013 -33.04 -9.29 -5.34
N ASP A 1014 -32.62 -9.81 -6.50
CA ASP A 1014 -31.43 -10.66 -6.59
C ASP A 1014 -30.18 -9.90 -6.11
N PRO A 1015 -29.16 -10.61 -5.57
CA PRO A 1015 -27.90 -10.00 -5.16
C PRO A 1015 -27.16 -9.37 -6.36
N GLU A 1016 -26.23 -8.46 -6.04
CA GLU A 1016 -25.33 -7.85 -7.03
C GLU A 1016 -24.62 -8.90 -7.88
N THR A 1017 -24.52 -8.64 -9.18
CA THR A 1017 -23.82 -9.51 -10.12
C THR A 1017 -22.36 -9.06 -10.28
N TYR A 1018 -21.58 -9.80 -11.08
CA TYR A 1018 -20.19 -9.44 -11.37
C TYR A 1018 -20.02 -8.09 -12.08
N PHE A 1019 -21.08 -7.52 -12.66
CA PHE A 1019 -21.03 -6.25 -13.37
C PHE A 1019 -21.41 -5.03 -12.52
N ASP A 1020 -22.20 -5.20 -11.46
CA ASP A 1020 -22.74 -4.11 -10.63
C ASP A 1020 -21.64 -3.31 -9.93
N GLY A 1021 -20.65 -4.01 -9.35
CA GLY A 1021 -19.49 -3.39 -8.71
C GLY A 1021 -18.68 -2.50 -9.67
N PRO A 1022 -18.20 -3.03 -10.82
CA PRO A 1022 -17.45 -2.25 -11.81
C PRO A 1022 -18.13 -0.95 -12.28
N ILE A 1023 -19.42 -0.98 -12.61
CA ILE A 1023 -20.13 0.22 -13.07
C ILE A 1023 -20.29 1.25 -11.94
N LYS A 1024 -20.56 0.79 -10.71
CA LYS A 1024 -20.66 1.66 -9.53
C LYS A 1024 -19.33 2.33 -9.22
N SER A 1025 -18.23 1.57 -9.19
CA SER A 1025 -16.89 2.12 -8.94
C SER A 1025 -16.48 3.12 -10.02
N LEU A 1026 -16.82 2.88 -11.29
CA LEU A 1026 -16.54 3.84 -12.37
C LEU A 1026 -17.28 5.17 -12.15
N VAL A 1027 -18.56 5.10 -11.79
CA VAL A 1027 -19.41 6.27 -11.50
C VAL A 1027 -18.84 7.10 -10.35
N GLU A 1028 -18.44 6.43 -9.26
CA GLU A 1028 -17.84 7.05 -8.07
C GLU A 1028 -16.47 7.67 -8.40
N ASN A 1029 -15.58 6.91 -9.05
CA ASN A 1029 -14.24 7.36 -9.41
C ASN A 1029 -14.25 8.58 -10.35
N ARG A 1030 -15.24 8.64 -11.26
CA ARG A 1030 -15.42 9.76 -12.19
C ARG A 1030 -16.32 10.88 -11.63
N LYS A 1031 -16.80 10.74 -10.37
CA LYS A 1031 -17.65 11.72 -9.68
C LYS A 1031 -18.87 12.15 -10.50
N LEU A 1032 -19.50 11.18 -11.18
CA LEU A 1032 -20.56 11.50 -12.14
C LEU A 1032 -21.82 12.02 -11.47
N ALA A 1033 -22.11 11.59 -10.23
CA ALA A 1033 -23.24 12.10 -9.46
C ALA A 1033 -23.05 13.58 -9.12
N GLU A 1034 -21.87 13.95 -8.63
CA GLU A 1034 -21.51 15.32 -8.30
C GLU A 1034 -21.49 16.22 -9.54
N LEU A 1035 -21.03 15.70 -10.68
CA LEU A 1035 -21.09 16.43 -11.96
C LEU A 1035 -22.52 16.72 -12.39
N VAL A 1036 -23.44 15.76 -12.22
CA VAL A 1036 -24.86 15.96 -12.54
C VAL A 1036 -25.50 16.98 -11.61
N ASP A 1037 -25.17 16.97 -10.32
CA ASP A 1037 -25.68 17.94 -9.35
C ASP A 1037 -25.18 19.36 -9.62
N LEU A 1038 -23.94 19.48 -10.10
CA LEU A 1038 -23.32 20.75 -10.48
C LEU A 1038 -23.60 21.16 -11.93
N LYS A 1039 -24.41 20.40 -12.66
CA LYS A 1039 -24.73 20.69 -14.06
C LYS A 1039 -25.35 22.08 -14.22
N SER A 1040 -24.94 22.81 -15.25
CA SER A 1040 -25.35 24.21 -15.53
C SER A 1040 -24.80 25.23 -14.52
N SER A 1041 -23.88 24.84 -13.63
CA SER A 1041 -23.22 25.78 -12.72
C SER A 1041 -22.48 26.88 -13.47
N ILE A 1042 -21.89 26.55 -14.63
CA ILE A 1042 -21.17 27.53 -15.44
C ILE A 1042 -22.07 28.65 -15.95
N ALA A 1043 -23.29 28.35 -16.41
CA ALA A 1043 -24.23 29.38 -16.85
C ALA A 1043 -24.55 30.36 -15.71
N LYS A 1044 -24.79 29.83 -14.50
CA LYS A 1044 -25.01 30.65 -13.30
C LYS A 1044 -23.77 31.47 -12.92
N VAL A 1045 -22.57 30.89 -13.01
CA VAL A 1045 -21.30 31.57 -12.75
C VAL A 1045 -21.13 32.73 -13.73
N GLU A 1046 -21.37 32.52 -15.02
CA GLU A 1046 -21.28 33.56 -16.04
C GLU A 1046 -22.27 34.71 -15.77
N ASP A 1047 -23.51 34.40 -15.38
CA ASP A 1047 -24.51 35.41 -14.99
C ASP A 1047 -24.07 36.21 -13.75
N PHE A 1048 -23.49 35.54 -12.75
CA PHE A 1048 -22.95 36.22 -11.56
C PHE A 1048 -21.74 37.09 -11.88
N LEU A 1049 -20.85 36.64 -12.76
CA LEU A 1049 -19.71 37.44 -13.21
C LEU A 1049 -20.17 38.66 -14.02
N GLN A 1050 -21.16 38.52 -14.89
CA GLN A 1050 -21.75 39.63 -15.64
C GLN A 1050 -22.42 40.67 -14.73
N SER A 1051 -23.03 40.23 -13.63
CA SER A 1051 -23.63 41.12 -12.62
C SER A 1051 -22.64 41.65 -11.58
N GLY A 1052 -21.34 41.33 -11.71
CA GLY A 1052 -20.29 41.80 -10.79
C GLY A 1052 -20.27 41.11 -9.42
N ASN A 1053 -20.99 39.99 -9.27
CA ASN A 1053 -21.00 39.20 -8.05
C ASN A 1053 -19.95 38.08 -8.07
N THR A 1054 -18.68 38.47 -8.08
CA THR A 1054 -17.53 37.55 -8.12
C THR A 1054 -17.50 36.57 -6.95
N LYS A 1055 -17.99 36.98 -5.78
CA LYS A 1055 -18.03 36.15 -4.58
C LYS A 1055 -18.89 34.89 -4.80
N THR A 1056 -20.15 35.09 -5.19
CA THR A 1056 -21.07 33.97 -5.43
C THR A 1056 -20.66 33.15 -6.65
N ALA A 1057 -20.06 33.79 -7.65
CA ALA A 1057 -19.45 33.07 -8.77
C ALA A 1057 -18.37 32.09 -8.28
N LEU A 1058 -17.45 32.51 -7.40
CA LEU A 1058 -16.40 31.65 -6.84
C LEU A 1058 -16.95 30.54 -5.93
N GLU A 1059 -17.97 30.83 -5.12
CA GLU A 1059 -18.62 29.83 -4.25
C GLU A 1059 -19.22 28.66 -5.04
N ILE A 1060 -19.67 28.91 -6.27
CA ILE A 1060 -20.19 27.87 -7.19
C ILE A 1060 -19.05 27.24 -8.00
N LEU A 1061 -18.08 28.04 -8.43
CA LEU A 1061 -17.02 27.63 -9.35
C LEU A 1061 -15.98 26.72 -8.69
N ILE A 1062 -15.60 27.01 -7.43
CA ILE A 1062 -14.55 26.26 -6.72
C ILE A 1062 -14.94 24.78 -6.53
N PRO A 1063 -16.15 24.43 -6.02
CA PRO A 1063 -16.57 23.03 -5.92
C PRO A 1063 -16.55 22.30 -7.26
N LEU A 1064 -16.99 22.96 -8.36
CA LEU A 1064 -17.00 22.38 -9.70
C LEU A 1064 -15.58 22.05 -10.20
N VAL A 1065 -14.64 22.98 -10.01
CA VAL A 1065 -13.25 22.79 -10.44
C VAL A 1065 -12.52 21.75 -9.59
N ALA A 1066 -12.88 21.61 -8.31
CA ALA A 1066 -12.30 20.63 -7.39
C ALA A 1066 -12.68 19.17 -7.73
N LEU A 1067 -13.65 18.93 -8.61
CA LEU A 1067 -13.99 17.57 -9.05
C LEU A 1067 -12.86 16.92 -9.88
N ASP A 1068 -12.02 17.72 -10.54
CA ASP A 1068 -10.92 17.29 -11.42
C ASP A 1068 -11.34 16.42 -12.62
N ALA A 1069 -12.55 16.68 -13.15
CA ALA A 1069 -13.13 15.95 -14.28
C ALA A 1069 -12.86 16.66 -15.63
N ASP A 1070 -11.60 16.63 -16.11
CA ASP A 1070 -11.20 17.33 -17.34
C ASP A 1070 -11.87 16.82 -18.64
N PHE A 1071 -12.46 15.64 -18.61
CA PHE A 1071 -13.28 15.15 -19.72
C PHE A 1071 -14.56 15.98 -19.89
N ASP A 1072 -15.08 16.58 -18.82
CA ASP A 1072 -16.29 17.38 -18.84
C ASP A 1072 -16.04 18.81 -19.38
N PRO A 1073 -16.83 19.28 -20.37
CA PRO A 1073 -16.68 20.63 -20.92
C PRO A 1073 -16.96 21.76 -19.93
N GLU A 1074 -17.91 21.61 -19.00
CA GLU A 1074 -18.23 22.64 -18.00
C GLU A 1074 -17.08 22.79 -17.00
N VAL A 1075 -16.49 21.68 -16.55
CA VAL A 1075 -15.33 21.71 -15.64
C VAL A 1075 -14.12 22.39 -16.28
N ARG A 1076 -13.77 22.07 -17.54
CA ARG A 1076 -12.67 22.74 -18.27
C ARG A 1076 -12.90 24.24 -18.43
N LYS A 1077 -14.13 24.63 -18.76
CA LYS A 1077 -14.52 26.04 -18.83
C LYS A 1077 -14.44 26.69 -17.44
N GLY A 1078 -14.82 25.97 -16.40
CA GLY A 1078 -14.72 26.41 -15.01
C GLY A 1078 -13.28 26.65 -14.58
N LYS A 1079 -12.35 25.72 -14.87
CA LYS A 1079 -10.90 25.87 -14.64
C LYS A 1079 -10.37 27.13 -15.31
N THR A 1080 -10.79 27.39 -16.55
CA THR A 1080 -10.41 28.60 -17.30
C THR A 1080 -10.91 29.89 -16.63
N LEU A 1081 -12.17 29.91 -16.19
CA LEU A 1081 -12.76 31.04 -15.47
C LEU A 1081 -12.08 31.28 -14.13
N LEU A 1082 -11.79 30.21 -13.37
CA LEU A 1082 -11.14 30.29 -12.07
C LEU A 1082 -9.72 30.84 -12.22
N ALA A 1083 -8.95 30.37 -13.20
CA ALA A 1083 -7.62 30.89 -13.50
C ALA A 1083 -7.64 32.40 -13.83
N ALA A 1084 -8.67 32.87 -14.56
CA ALA A 1084 -8.83 34.30 -14.83
C ALA A 1084 -9.13 35.12 -13.56
N LEU A 1085 -9.95 34.59 -12.65
CA LEU A 1085 -10.26 35.23 -11.37
C LEU A 1085 -9.06 35.20 -10.40
N GLU A 1086 -8.31 34.11 -10.36
CA GLU A 1086 -7.05 33.99 -9.63
C GLU A 1086 -6.03 35.05 -10.10
N SER A 1087 -5.90 35.25 -11.41
CA SER A 1087 -5.04 36.30 -11.95
C SER A 1087 -5.46 37.70 -11.49
N GLN A 1088 -6.76 37.99 -11.46
CA GLN A 1088 -7.29 39.27 -10.94
C GLN A 1088 -7.04 39.44 -9.43
N ALA A 1089 -7.24 38.38 -8.65
CA ALA A 1089 -6.95 38.38 -7.22
C ALA A 1089 -5.45 38.61 -6.98
N GLN A 1090 -4.58 37.91 -7.72
CA GLN A 1090 -3.13 38.07 -7.61
C GLN A 1090 -2.67 39.50 -7.92
N GLN A 1091 -3.26 40.15 -8.93
CA GLN A 1091 -3.00 41.57 -9.20
C GLN A 1091 -3.37 42.48 -8.03
N SER A 1092 -4.48 42.21 -7.35
CA SER A 1092 -4.89 42.96 -6.15
C SER A 1092 -3.93 42.75 -4.97
N LEU A 1093 -3.38 41.54 -4.82
CA LEU A 1093 -2.36 41.23 -3.82
C LEU A 1093 -1.04 41.94 -4.10
N ILE A 1094 -0.58 41.92 -5.35
CA ILE A 1094 0.59 42.69 -5.81
C ILE A 1094 0.37 44.17 -5.55
N GLY A 1095 -0.81 44.70 -5.88
CA GLY A 1095 -1.20 46.08 -5.59
C GLY A 1095 -1.15 46.43 -4.10
N SER A 1096 -1.57 45.50 -3.23
CA SER A 1096 -1.49 45.67 -1.78
C SER A 1096 -0.04 45.77 -1.29
N ARG A 1097 0.82 44.86 -1.75
CA ARG A 1097 2.26 44.86 -1.41
C ARG A 1097 2.94 46.14 -1.89
N ALA A 1098 2.69 46.56 -3.13
CA ALA A 1098 3.22 47.82 -3.67
C ALA A 1098 2.71 49.06 -2.91
N ALA A 1099 1.43 49.07 -2.51
CA ALA A 1099 0.86 50.13 -1.68
C ALA A 1099 1.53 50.20 -0.31
N LYS A 1100 1.79 49.05 0.32
CA LYS A 1100 2.50 48.98 1.59
C LYS A 1100 3.94 49.49 1.47
N GLU A 1101 4.68 49.05 0.46
CA GLU A 1101 6.06 49.51 0.18
C GLU A 1101 6.11 51.04 -0.02
N SER A 1102 5.13 51.57 -0.73
CA SER A 1102 4.96 53.01 -0.94
C SER A 1102 4.38 53.75 0.28
N ARG A 1103 4.27 53.08 1.43
CA ARG A 1103 3.68 53.57 2.69
C ARG A 1103 2.20 53.92 2.64
N TYR A 1104 1.43 53.59 1.60
CA TYR A 1104 -0.03 53.75 1.56
C TYR A 1104 -0.75 52.61 2.32
N LEU A 1105 -0.53 52.52 3.63
CA LEU A 1105 -0.96 51.37 4.45
C LEU A 1105 -2.48 51.17 4.47
N ALA A 1106 -3.26 52.26 4.47
CA ALA A 1106 -4.72 52.16 4.41
C ALA A 1106 -5.24 51.58 3.10
N LYS A 1107 -4.57 51.92 1.99
CA LYS A 1107 -4.85 51.34 0.67
C LYS A 1107 -4.47 49.86 0.64
N ALA A 1108 -3.31 49.49 1.17
CA ALA A 1108 -2.91 48.10 1.30
C ALA A 1108 -3.96 47.27 2.08
N SER A 1109 -4.40 47.77 3.24
CA SER A 1109 -5.45 47.12 4.04
C SER A 1109 -6.77 46.96 3.29
N SER A 1110 -7.17 47.98 2.53
CA SER A 1110 -8.41 47.93 1.74
C SER A 1110 -8.36 46.91 0.61
N LEU A 1111 -7.19 46.74 -0.02
CA LEU A 1111 -6.98 45.74 -1.05
C LEU A 1111 -6.98 44.32 -0.46
N LEU A 1112 -6.40 44.14 0.72
CA LEU A 1112 -6.50 42.87 1.47
C LEU A 1112 -7.94 42.54 1.86
N LEU A 1113 -8.72 43.53 2.33
CA LEU A 1113 -10.14 43.34 2.64
C LEU A 1113 -10.97 43.07 1.38
N TYR A 1114 -10.66 43.76 0.27
CA TYR A 1114 -11.29 43.52 -1.03
C TYR A 1114 -11.04 42.09 -1.52
N LEU A 1115 -9.80 41.60 -1.40
CA LEU A 1115 -9.45 40.21 -1.68
C LEU A 1115 -10.28 39.22 -0.86
N GLU A 1116 -10.27 39.39 0.45
CA GLU A 1116 -11.00 38.53 1.40
C GLU A 1116 -12.51 38.50 1.10
N THR A 1117 -13.08 39.64 0.71
CA THR A 1117 -14.54 39.79 0.51
C THR A 1117 -15.02 39.44 -0.89
N LYS A 1118 -14.22 39.70 -1.93
CA LYS A 1118 -14.63 39.53 -3.35
C LYS A 1118 -14.05 38.31 -4.02
N PHE A 1119 -12.93 37.80 -3.53
CA PHE A 1119 -12.22 36.66 -4.12
C PHE A 1119 -12.02 35.49 -3.13
N PRO A 1120 -13.03 35.09 -2.35
CA PRO A 1120 -12.84 34.04 -1.35
C PRO A 1120 -12.40 32.73 -2.00
N GLY A 1121 -11.59 31.96 -1.28
CA GLY A 1121 -11.10 30.65 -1.72
C GLY A 1121 -9.97 30.71 -2.75
N THR A 1122 -9.62 31.89 -3.28
CA THR A 1122 -8.43 32.05 -4.13
C THR A 1122 -7.13 31.97 -3.33
N ALA A 1123 -6.03 31.57 -3.97
CA ALA A 1123 -4.71 31.52 -3.34
C ALA A 1123 -4.30 32.89 -2.76
N ALA A 1124 -4.59 33.96 -3.52
CA ALA A 1124 -4.33 35.33 -3.07
C ALA A 1124 -5.15 35.70 -1.82
N ALA A 1125 -6.43 35.35 -1.77
CA ALA A 1125 -7.27 35.61 -0.60
C ALA A 1125 -6.85 34.78 0.63
N ASN A 1126 -6.43 33.53 0.44
CA ASN A 1126 -5.96 32.67 1.53
C ASN A 1126 -4.66 33.20 2.18
N SER A 1127 -3.87 34.01 1.46
CA SER A 1127 -2.68 34.68 2.01
C SER A 1127 -2.99 35.93 2.86
N VAL A 1128 -4.24 36.43 2.82
CA VAL A 1128 -4.63 37.69 3.49
C VAL A 1128 -4.36 37.69 4.99
N PRO A 1129 -4.63 36.63 5.79
CA PRO A 1129 -4.35 36.65 7.22
C PRO A 1129 -2.86 36.90 7.53
N GLN A 1130 -1.96 36.26 6.77
CA GLN A 1130 -0.52 36.45 6.91
C GLN A 1130 -0.11 37.86 6.49
N GLU A 1131 -0.56 38.32 5.33
CA GLU A 1131 -0.26 39.67 4.82
C GLU A 1131 -0.80 40.78 5.74
N ARG A 1132 -1.98 40.57 6.33
CA ARG A 1132 -2.57 41.44 7.34
C ARG A 1132 -1.70 41.48 8.58
N LYS A 1133 -1.24 40.34 9.10
CA LYS A 1133 -0.32 40.30 10.24
C LYS A 1133 0.99 41.07 9.96
N ILE A 1134 1.54 40.95 8.75
CA ILE A 1134 2.74 41.67 8.34
C ILE A 1134 2.45 43.18 8.17
N LEU A 1135 1.27 43.57 7.70
CA LEU A 1135 0.84 44.97 7.62
C LEU A 1135 0.62 45.58 9.02
N GLU A 1136 -0.08 44.86 9.89
CA GLU A 1136 -0.40 45.29 11.26
C GLU A 1136 0.82 45.37 12.18
N GLY A 1137 1.85 44.58 11.87
CA GLY A 1137 3.16 44.64 12.52
C GLY A 1137 4.01 45.87 12.12
N ASP A 1138 3.63 46.64 11.09
CA ASP A 1138 4.35 47.86 10.72
C ASP A 1138 4.20 48.92 11.85
N PRO A 1139 5.29 49.50 12.38
CA PRO A 1139 5.20 50.50 13.44
C PRO A 1139 4.29 51.69 13.11
N ALA A 1140 4.18 52.08 11.84
CA ALA A 1140 3.34 53.20 11.39
C ALA A 1140 1.86 52.84 11.24
N TRP A 1141 1.48 51.57 11.40
CA TRP A 1141 0.11 51.10 11.25
C TRP A 1141 -0.83 51.68 12.30
N ARG A 1142 -0.45 51.62 13.58
CA ARG A 1142 -1.27 52.12 14.70
C ARG A 1142 -1.60 53.61 14.57
N ASP A 1143 -0.63 54.38 14.12
CA ASP A 1143 -0.76 55.82 13.90
C ASP A 1143 -1.69 56.11 12.70
N THR A 1144 -1.56 55.31 11.63
CA THR A 1144 -2.46 55.37 10.47
C THR A 1144 -3.91 55.07 10.83
N VAL A 1145 -4.18 54.02 11.61
CA VAL A 1145 -5.54 53.69 12.10
C VAL A 1145 -6.10 54.80 12.98
N ARG A 1146 -5.27 55.36 13.88
CA ARG A 1146 -5.68 56.47 14.76
C ARG A 1146 -6.06 57.72 13.96
N ALA A 1147 -5.28 58.06 12.95
CA ALA A 1147 -5.57 59.18 12.05
C ALA A 1147 -6.87 58.96 11.27
N TRP A 1148 -7.08 57.77 10.68
CA TRP A 1148 -8.33 57.42 9.97
C TRP A 1148 -9.58 57.54 10.85
N ARG A 1149 -9.53 57.07 12.10
CA ARG A 1149 -10.64 57.24 13.06
C ARG A 1149 -10.95 58.70 13.35
N THR A 1150 -9.95 59.58 13.32
CA THR A 1150 -10.14 61.02 13.49
C THR A 1150 -10.74 61.65 12.23
N LEU A 1151 -10.34 61.22 11.03
CA LEU A 1151 -11.00 61.63 9.78
C LEU A 1151 -12.47 61.21 9.74
N ALA A 1152 -12.80 60.00 10.19
CA ALA A 1152 -14.19 59.54 10.31
C ALA A 1152 -15.02 60.37 11.31
N LYS A 1153 -14.38 61.04 12.29
CA LYS A 1153 -15.08 62.02 13.15
C LYS A 1153 -15.37 63.31 12.41
N ALA A 1154 -14.43 63.78 11.58
CA ALA A 1154 -14.62 64.95 10.73
C ALA A 1154 -15.85 64.77 9.81
N VAL A 1155 -15.99 63.58 9.22
CA VAL A 1155 -17.15 63.21 8.37
C VAL A 1155 -18.45 63.17 9.16
N ARG A 1156 -18.44 62.59 10.37
CA ARG A 1156 -19.65 62.58 11.24
C ARG A 1156 -20.10 63.99 11.65
N GLU A 1157 -19.19 64.94 11.81
CA GLU A 1157 -19.59 66.33 12.02
C GLU A 1157 -20.20 66.95 10.77
N ALA A 1158 -19.68 66.62 9.58
CA ALA A 1158 -20.29 67.01 8.31
C ALA A 1158 -21.70 66.40 8.14
N GLU A 1159 -21.89 65.11 8.43
CA GLU A 1159 -23.20 64.42 8.40
C GLU A 1159 -24.22 65.04 9.36
N ARG A 1160 -23.77 65.70 10.43
CA ARG A 1160 -24.61 66.46 11.38
C ARG A 1160 -24.92 67.88 10.90
N GLY A 1161 -24.51 68.25 9.69
CA GLY A 1161 -24.70 69.58 9.12
C GLY A 1161 -23.82 70.66 9.76
N ARG A 1162 -22.69 70.29 10.40
CA ARG A 1162 -21.76 71.27 10.96
C ARG A 1162 -20.93 71.92 9.85
N ASP A 1163 -20.62 73.21 10.02
CA ASP A 1163 -19.77 73.95 9.09
C ASP A 1163 -18.27 73.58 9.22
N ALA A 1164 -17.45 74.12 8.31
CA ALA A 1164 -16.02 73.83 8.24
C ALA A 1164 -15.26 74.12 9.54
N SER A 1165 -15.73 75.04 10.39
CA SER A 1165 -15.04 75.40 11.65
C SER A 1165 -15.02 74.26 12.67
N PHE A 1166 -16.01 73.37 12.63
CA PHE A 1166 -16.06 72.17 13.48
C PHE A 1166 -15.32 70.98 12.87
N ILE A 1167 -15.16 70.94 11.55
CA ILE A 1167 -14.58 69.80 10.80
C ILE A 1167 -13.05 69.94 10.69
N LEU A 1168 -12.54 71.14 10.43
CA LEU A 1168 -11.11 71.44 10.26
C LEU A 1168 -10.22 70.96 11.42
N PRO A 1169 -10.59 71.17 12.70
CA PRO A 1169 -9.78 70.70 13.83
C PRO A 1169 -9.56 69.18 13.83
N HIS A 1170 -10.52 68.40 13.30
CA HIS A 1170 -10.39 66.96 13.18
C HIS A 1170 -9.41 66.58 12.05
N LEU A 1171 -9.43 67.28 10.91
CA LEU A 1171 -8.48 67.07 9.82
C LEU A 1171 -7.03 67.40 10.26
N GLU A 1172 -6.84 68.52 10.95
CA GLU A 1172 -5.54 68.93 11.49
C GLU A 1172 -5.04 67.95 12.56
N LYS A 1173 -5.92 67.50 13.44
CA LYS A 1173 -5.61 66.47 14.43
C LYS A 1173 -5.19 65.16 13.76
N ALA A 1174 -5.86 64.72 12.70
CA ALA A 1174 -5.46 63.53 11.95
C ALA A 1174 -4.07 63.71 11.30
N GLN A 1175 -3.74 64.91 10.83
CA GLN A 1175 -2.42 65.22 10.24
C GLN A 1175 -1.28 65.10 11.25
N THR A 1176 -1.51 65.49 12.50
CA THR A 1176 -0.51 65.34 13.58
C THR A 1176 -0.37 63.90 14.08
N GLN A 1177 -1.37 63.05 13.84
CA GLN A 1177 -1.42 61.68 14.34
C GLN A 1177 -0.67 60.68 13.46
N SER A 1178 -0.41 60.98 12.19
CA SER A 1178 0.34 60.10 11.29
C SER A 1178 1.11 60.90 10.25
N SER A 1179 2.39 60.57 10.09
CA SER A 1179 3.26 61.13 9.03
C SER A 1179 3.10 60.41 7.69
N ASN A 1180 2.21 59.42 7.62
CA ASN A 1180 2.01 58.56 6.47
C ASN A 1180 1.55 59.37 5.23
N PRO A 1181 2.19 59.20 4.05
CA PRO A 1181 1.80 59.90 2.82
C PRO A 1181 0.32 59.73 2.47
N GLY A 1182 -0.24 58.52 2.62
CA GLY A 1182 -1.64 58.27 2.32
C GLY A 1182 -2.63 58.99 3.24
N ILE A 1183 -2.22 59.34 4.46
CA ILE A 1183 -3.03 60.19 5.36
C ILE A 1183 -2.96 61.65 4.93
N LYS A 1184 -1.79 62.14 4.54
CA LYS A 1184 -1.63 63.52 4.04
C LYS A 1184 -2.47 63.76 2.79
N ASP A 1185 -2.38 62.84 1.82
CA ASP A 1185 -3.12 62.92 0.56
C ASP A 1185 -4.64 62.91 0.81
N ALA A 1186 -5.11 62.03 1.70
CA ALA A 1186 -6.52 61.97 2.09
C ALA A 1186 -7.00 63.25 2.79
N ILE A 1187 -6.18 63.84 3.67
CA ILE A 1187 -6.51 65.10 4.35
C ILE A 1187 -6.61 66.24 3.35
N GLU A 1188 -5.66 66.33 2.42
CA GLU A 1188 -5.63 67.38 1.40
C GLU A 1188 -6.84 67.28 0.48
N SER A 1189 -7.18 66.07 0.02
CA SER A 1189 -8.35 65.89 -0.84
C SER A 1189 -9.67 66.12 -0.09
N MET A 1190 -9.80 65.67 1.16
CA MET A 1190 -10.97 65.99 2.00
C MET A 1190 -11.10 67.49 2.27
N ARG A 1191 -9.99 68.19 2.50
CA ARG A 1191 -9.98 69.65 2.69
C ARG A 1191 -10.42 70.36 1.42
N ASN A 1192 -9.94 69.93 0.25
CA ASN A 1192 -10.37 70.47 -1.04
C ASN A 1192 -11.87 70.23 -1.29
N ALA A 1193 -12.39 69.05 -0.95
CA ALA A 1193 -13.80 68.73 -1.05
C ALA A 1193 -14.67 69.59 -0.10
N LEU A 1194 -14.22 69.78 1.14
CA LEU A 1194 -14.89 70.60 2.15
C LEU A 1194 -15.03 72.07 1.74
N PHE A 1195 -14.03 72.62 1.05
CA PHE A 1195 -14.05 74.00 0.55
C PHE A 1195 -14.55 74.12 -0.90
N GLY A 1196 -14.96 72.99 -1.49
CA GLY A 1196 -15.59 72.95 -2.80
C GLY A 1196 -17.03 73.49 -2.77
N PRO A 1197 -17.69 73.57 -3.94
CA PRO A 1197 -19.04 74.13 -4.08
C PRO A 1197 -20.12 73.38 -3.29
N GLN A 1198 -19.88 72.12 -2.91
CA GLN A 1198 -20.79 71.30 -2.11
C GLN A 1198 -20.51 71.36 -0.60
N GLY A 1199 -19.45 72.04 -0.15
CA GLY A 1199 -19.17 72.21 1.27
C GLY A 1199 -19.03 70.89 2.04
N PRO A 1200 -19.64 70.76 3.25
CA PRO A 1200 -19.66 69.51 4.02
C PRO A 1200 -20.21 68.31 3.26
N ASP A 1201 -21.20 68.48 2.38
CA ASP A 1201 -21.76 67.39 1.58
C ASP A 1201 -20.72 66.85 0.59
N GLY A 1202 -19.90 67.72 0.02
CA GLY A 1202 -18.78 67.33 -0.84
C GLY A 1202 -17.71 66.53 -0.11
N LEU A 1203 -17.44 66.85 1.16
CA LEU A 1203 -16.52 66.05 2.00
C LEU A 1203 -17.09 64.66 2.29
N ILE A 1204 -18.39 64.53 2.54
CA ILE A 1204 -19.06 63.22 2.76
C ILE A 1204 -18.99 62.39 1.48
N GLU A 1205 -19.34 62.98 0.34
CA GLU A 1205 -19.28 62.31 -0.96
C GLU A 1205 -17.85 61.84 -1.26
N HIS A 1206 -16.86 62.70 -1.03
CA HIS A 1206 -15.46 62.36 -1.27
C HIS A 1206 -14.92 61.30 -0.30
N TRP A 1207 -15.31 61.33 0.98
CA TRP A 1207 -14.93 60.30 1.96
C TRP A 1207 -15.30 58.89 1.50
N HIS A 1208 -16.43 58.74 0.81
CA HIS A 1208 -16.86 57.45 0.27
C HIS A 1208 -15.99 56.92 -0.88
N THR A 1209 -15.16 57.78 -1.48
CA THR A 1209 -14.22 57.38 -2.54
C THR A 1209 -12.83 56.99 -2.01
N LEU A 1210 -12.54 57.28 -0.74
CA LEU A 1210 -11.21 57.05 -0.18
C LEU A 1210 -10.98 55.57 0.18
N PRO A 1211 -9.78 55.03 -0.10
CA PRO A 1211 -9.50 53.60 0.10
C PRO A 1211 -9.46 53.18 1.58
N GLY A 1212 -9.36 54.11 2.55
CA GLY A 1212 -9.23 53.77 3.97
C GLY A 1212 -10.54 53.58 4.76
N LYS A 1213 -11.71 53.69 4.14
CA LYS A 1213 -13.02 53.67 4.82
C LYS A 1213 -13.30 52.43 5.68
N GLY A 1214 -12.65 51.29 5.39
CA GLY A 1214 -12.81 50.02 6.10
C GLY A 1214 -11.99 49.88 7.41
N LEU A 1215 -11.21 50.90 7.78
CA LEU A 1215 -10.40 50.97 9.02
C LEU A 1215 -11.13 51.72 10.15
#